data_AF-A0A520TFV0-F1
#
_entry.id   AF-A0A520TFV0-F1
#
_cell.length_a   1.000
_cell.length_b   1.000
_cell.length_c   1.000
_cell.angle_alpha   90.00
_cell.angle_beta   90.00
_cell.angle_gamma   90.00
#
_symmetry.space_group_name_H-M   'P 1'
#
loop_
_entity.id
_entity.type
_entity.pdbx_description
1 polymer ?
#
loop_
_entity_poly.entity_id
_entity_poly.type
_entity_poly.pdbx_seq_one_letter_code
_entity_poly.pdbx_strand_id
1 'polypeptide(L)'
;MSSPKEINEAVRLTELYQLDILDTEKEEYFEALVDLGLSAFNCAFCFIAFVDSDRLWFKAKRGFEVKEVPRDLSICSHTIQHDQPHVINDCLEHPVFKTNPLVLGSPWIRAYLGIPIRSVNSNNIGTFCLLDNTARTWTKSEVSVAIALAKLVEHSLVERALKAKESNELNSKQQHNYNNQGLGSWKNTDHGGLIELSPSMEKWLNLSQTRVVQASWFHNLPIDEDREMVEKARLKRDGNAFVYRVRLPSGDIVRFEEQVYDSGNAGDTRLFGLVKKISEPALEALHQEVSNDSDSLSRMEPHLDLKKFPKSFLRETVKGRLALDHLGLITGLASAGDEEFTKIKLKESFIDLLYGEDQETFSKILNQCLKNNLPSEAWVRLNFQDENSTWLRMELCPKKGFTAFKKPSVIANFTAMINKSSSVQKSIFDESLLNLTGTLAKVGGWYYHLESGSLKTTEMLREVLGSNKDSLNSIFHLSSILSRLSGRNIAVLFIECINNRKPASLEFEALGQHEKKKWFRMMIRPSISDEGVPMGLYGSIVDISETRRVEQSLEKNLLTYNLIVDNLTDGLVEIDSSLNVSFVNRNAKSLLQKDKELFVHAMPLNELIPDLDKNQFASLLETVNQVGFSKSVEQFVGFIKRWISLRVFKSGTGYTILIKDITKRKNQSSDLYMLNSAIEQIREVIMVTNDIRNTKDPFGLLYVNSAFETFVGQGRDKWLGRNPYHLIHGRIPTRHYRQLLVGFLSHQKILVKTEYEINPDNKVPCDILISPFLDTARNAPCFLIVFRVFEN
;
A
#
# COMPACT_ATOMS: atom_id res chain seq x y z
N MET A 1 17.32 -39.54 9.07
CA MET A 1 17.86 -38.21 9.39
C MET A 1 18.70 -37.79 8.21
N SER A 2 18.22 -36.83 7.43
CA SER A 2 18.90 -36.31 6.24
C SER A 2 20.28 -35.75 6.61
N SER A 3 21.28 -35.92 5.76
CA SER A 3 22.63 -35.42 6.05
C SER A 3 22.65 -33.89 6.15
N PRO A 4 23.55 -33.25 6.92
CA PRO A 4 23.64 -31.78 6.99
C PRO A 4 23.79 -31.10 5.62
N LYS A 5 24.36 -31.80 4.63
CA LYS A 5 24.44 -31.33 3.23
C LYS A 5 23.07 -31.29 2.54
N GLU A 6 22.22 -32.29 2.77
CA GLU A 6 20.87 -32.35 2.19
C GLU A 6 19.96 -31.25 2.75
N ILE A 7 20.10 -30.92 4.04
CA ILE A 7 19.33 -29.84 4.67
C ILE A 7 19.77 -28.48 4.10
N ASN A 8 21.07 -28.23 3.99
CA ASN A 8 21.57 -26.98 3.39
C ASN A 8 21.14 -26.84 1.93
N GLU A 9 21.13 -27.94 1.18
CA GLU A 9 20.66 -27.95 -0.21
C GLU A 9 19.15 -27.66 -0.31
N ALA A 10 18.34 -28.24 0.57
CA ALA A 10 16.90 -27.96 0.62
C ALA A 10 16.59 -26.50 0.96
N VAL A 11 17.35 -25.90 1.88
CA VAL A 11 17.22 -24.47 2.23
C VAL A 11 17.58 -23.59 1.03
N ARG A 12 18.71 -23.86 0.38
CA ARG A 12 19.16 -23.15 -0.82
C ARG A 12 18.13 -23.20 -1.95
N LEU A 13 17.57 -24.38 -2.23
CA LEU A 13 16.53 -24.56 -3.26
C LEU A 13 15.24 -23.82 -2.90
N THR A 14 14.83 -23.87 -1.63
CA THR A 14 13.65 -23.13 -1.15
C THR A 14 13.81 -21.63 -1.43
N GLU A 15 14.99 -21.07 -1.15
CA GLU A 15 15.25 -19.66 -1.39
C GLU A 15 15.34 -19.30 -2.87
N LEU A 16 15.90 -20.19 -3.70
CA LEU A 16 15.89 -20.02 -5.15
C LEU A 16 14.46 -19.99 -5.71
N TYR A 17 13.59 -20.91 -5.26
CA TYR A 17 12.20 -20.97 -5.71
C TYR A 17 11.36 -19.79 -5.21
N GLN A 18 11.65 -19.24 -4.03
CA GLN A 18 10.98 -18.03 -3.54
C GLN A 18 11.24 -16.77 -4.38
N LEU A 19 12.31 -16.76 -5.18
CA LEU A 19 12.61 -15.64 -6.08
C LEU A 19 11.76 -15.68 -7.36
N ASP A 20 11.10 -16.79 -7.66
CA ASP A 20 10.29 -17.01 -8.87
C ASP A 20 11.03 -16.58 -10.15
N ILE A 21 12.33 -16.89 -10.22
CA ILE A 21 13.24 -16.44 -11.29
C ILE A 21 13.54 -17.51 -12.32
N LEU A 22 13.39 -18.79 -11.97
CA LEU A 22 13.61 -19.90 -12.90
C LEU A 22 12.56 -19.89 -14.01
N ASP A 23 12.97 -20.28 -15.22
CA ASP A 23 12.12 -20.37 -16.43
C ASP A 23 11.41 -19.07 -16.86
N THR A 24 11.81 -17.93 -16.27
CA THR A 24 11.30 -16.62 -16.66
C THR A 24 11.91 -16.11 -17.96
N GLU A 25 11.22 -15.17 -18.61
CA GLU A 25 11.73 -14.52 -19.82
C GLU A 25 13.04 -13.76 -19.55
N LYS A 26 13.76 -13.46 -20.64
CA LYS A 26 14.98 -12.66 -20.58
C LYS A 26 14.65 -11.27 -20.06
N GLU A 27 15.47 -10.76 -19.15
CA GLU A 27 15.33 -9.42 -18.60
C GLU A 27 16.52 -8.56 -19.02
N GLU A 28 16.23 -7.38 -19.57
CA GLU A 28 17.22 -6.48 -20.18
C GLU A 28 18.34 -6.10 -19.21
N TYR A 29 18.04 -5.97 -17.91
CA TYR A 29 19.02 -5.68 -16.87
C TYR A 29 20.12 -6.76 -16.75
N PHE A 30 19.74 -8.03 -16.66
CA PHE A 30 20.72 -9.13 -16.56
C PHE A 30 21.48 -9.31 -17.87
N GLU A 31 20.82 -9.10 -19.01
CA GLU A 31 21.45 -9.11 -20.33
C GLU A 31 22.52 -8.02 -20.45
N ALA A 32 22.22 -6.79 -20.00
CA ALA A 32 23.18 -5.69 -19.99
C ALA A 32 24.39 -5.94 -19.08
N LEU A 33 24.20 -6.59 -17.93
CA LEU A 33 25.32 -6.98 -17.05
C LEU A 33 26.23 -8.03 -17.69
N VAL A 34 25.65 -8.97 -18.44
CA VAL A 34 26.41 -9.96 -19.22
C VAL A 34 27.17 -9.31 -20.37
N ASP A 35 26.55 -8.35 -21.09
CA ASP A 35 27.21 -7.59 -22.16
C ASP A 35 28.37 -6.73 -21.63
N LEU A 36 28.20 -6.14 -20.44
CA LEU A 36 29.24 -5.38 -19.76
C LEU A 36 30.38 -6.31 -19.28
N GLY A 37 30.05 -7.50 -18.78
CA GLY A 37 31.03 -8.54 -18.44
C GLY A 37 31.86 -8.98 -19.65
N LEU A 38 31.23 -9.20 -20.80
CA LEU A 38 31.99 -9.49 -22.02
C LEU A 38 32.89 -8.34 -22.44
N SER A 39 32.35 -7.12 -22.47
CA SER A 39 33.06 -5.96 -22.99
C SER A 39 34.24 -5.56 -22.10
N ALA A 40 34.08 -5.65 -20.77
CA ALA A 40 35.12 -5.26 -19.82
C ALA A 40 36.26 -6.29 -19.72
N PHE A 41 35.98 -7.56 -19.97
CA PHE A 41 36.95 -8.65 -19.79
C PHE A 41 37.44 -9.25 -21.11
N ASN A 42 36.79 -8.96 -22.24
CA ASN A 42 37.12 -9.51 -23.55
C ASN A 42 37.29 -11.05 -23.50
N CYS A 43 36.30 -11.73 -22.94
CA CYS A 43 36.25 -13.19 -22.84
C CYS A 43 35.31 -13.77 -23.89
N ALA A 44 35.40 -15.07 -24.18
CA ALA A 44 34.55 -15.71 -25.20
C ALA A 44 33.10 -15.90 -24.73
N PHE A 45 32.89 -16.11 -23.42
CA PHE A 45 31.57 -16.36 -22.86
C PHE A 45 31.36 -15.60 -21.55
N CYS A 46 30.14 -15.12 -21.33
CA CYS A 46 29.70 -14.55 -20.06
C CYS A 46 28.25 -14.94 -19.81
N PHE A 47 27.89 -15.23 -18.58
CA PHE A 47 26.50 -15.53 -18.23
C PHE A 47 26.18 -15.35 -16.74
N ILE A 48 24.89 -15.21 -16.47
CA ILE A 48 24.27 -15.32 -15.16
C ILE A 48 23.42 -16.58 -15.17
N ALA A 49 23.67 -17.49 -14.24
CA ALA A 49 22.96 -18.76 -14.14
C ALA A 49 22.58 -19.11 -12.70
N PHE A 50 21.47 -19.81 -12.54
CA PHE A 50 20.99 -20.32 -11.26
C PHE A 50 21.08 -21.85 -11.24
N VAL A 51 21.49 -22.39 -10.09
CA VAL A 51 21.69 -23.84 -9.93
C VAL A 51 20.42 -24.43 -9.34
N ASP A 52 19.62 -25.12 -10.15
CA ASP A 52 18.43 -25.84 -9.70
C ASP A 52 18.81 -27.20 -9.10
N SER A 53 17.82 -28.04 -8.79
CA SER A 53 18.02 -29.37 -8.21
C SER A 53 18.83 -30.29 -9.16
N ASP A 54 18.53 -30.27 -10.46
CA ASP A 54 19.06 -31.18 -11.49
C ASP A 54 19.71 -30.48 -12.69
N ARG A 55 19.58 -29.15 -12.80
CA ARG A 55 20.08 -28.34 -13.93
C ARG A 55 20.77 -27.05 -13.50
N LEU A 56 21.61 -26.52 -14.38
CA LEU A 56 22.07 -25.14 -14.38
C LEU A 56 21.23 -24.37 -15.41
N TRP A 57 20.41 -23.43 -14.96
CA TRP A 57 19.54 -22.64 -15.82
C TRP A 57 20.12 -21.25 -16.08
N PHE A 58 20.19 -20.83 -17.35
CA PHE A 58 20.79 -19.54 -17.72
C PHE A 58 19.74 -18.43 -17.75
N LYS A 59 19.88 -17.42 -16.87
CA LYS A 59 19.03 -16.22 -16.87
C LYS A 59 19.41 -15.24 -17.97
N ALA A 60 20.72 -15.06 -18.17
CA ALA A 60 21.29 -14.22 -19.22
C ALA A 60 22.62 -14.82 -19.67
N LYS A 61 22.92 -14.77 -20.97
CA LYS A 61 24.10 -15.46 -21.52
C LYS A 61 24.57 -14.91 -22.86
N ARG A 62 25.87 -15.04 -23.12
CA ARG A 62 26.51 -14.78 -24.40
C ARG A 62 27.55 -15.86 -24.71
N GLY A 63 27.62 -16.24 -25.98
CA GLY A 63 28.44 -17.36 -26.46
C GLY A 63 27.83 -18.75 -26.26
N PHE A 64 26.67 -18.87 -25.59
CA PHE A 64 25.97 -20.14 -25.37
C PHE A 64 24.60 -20.16 -26.07
N GLU A 65 24.27 -21.24 -26.78
CA GLU A 65 22.97 -21.42 -27.45
C GLU A 65 21.91 -22.13 -26.59
N VAL A 66 22.32 -23.01 -25.67
CA VAL A 66 21.42 -23.80 -24.81
C VAL A 66 20.84 -23.01 -23.62
N LYS A 67 19.57 -23.22 -23.28
CA LYS A 67 18.90 -22.52 -22.15
C LYS A 67 19.32 -23.05 -20.77
N GLU A 68 19.82 -24.27 -20.73
CA GLU A 68 20.25 -24.94 -19.51
C GLU A 68 21.25 -26.06 -19.84
N VAL A 69 21.96 -26.54 -18.82
CA VAL A 69 22.81 -27.74 -18.90
C VAL A 69 22.58 -28.61 -17.66
N PRO A 70 22.77 -29.95 -17.75
CA PRO A 70 22.70 -30.82 -16.59
C PRO A 70 23.64 -30.37 -15.47
N ARG A 71 23.16 -30.40 -14.23
CA ARG A 71 23.90 -29.89 -13.05
C ARG A 71 25.23 -30.61 -12.86
N ASP A 72 25.27 -31.91 -13.13
CA ASP A 72 26.46 -32.76 -12.97
C ASP A 72 27.59 -32.39 -13.94
N LEU A 73 27.26 -31.74 -15.06
CA LEU A 73 28.25 -31.26 -16.03
C LEU A 73 28.73 -29.84 -15.73
N SER A 74 28.01 -29.11 -14.88
CA SER A 74 28.25 -27.70 -14.61
C SER A 74 29.40 -27.46 -13.62
N ILE A 75 30.37 -26.63 -14.03
CA ILE A 75 31.42 -26.13 -13.14
C ILE A 75 30.81 -25.20 -12.06
N CYS A 76 29.73 -24.49 -12.38
CA CYS A 76 29.03 -23.60 -11.45
C CYS A 76 28.47 -24.34 -10.22
N SER A 77 28.12 -25.63 -10.37
CA SER A 77 27.68 -26.49 -9.27
C SER A 77 28.75 -26.63 -8.18
N HIS A 78 30.03 -26.49 -8.54
CA HIS A 78 31.15 -26.50 -7.59
C HIS A 78 31.39 -25.10 -7.03
N THR A 79 31.24 -24.06 -7.86
CA THR A 79 31.38 -22.67 -7.43
C THR A 79 30.42 -22.30 -6.30
N ILE A 80 29.16 -22.73 -6.36
CA ILE A 80 28.18 -22.42 -5.30
C ILE A 80 28.47 -23.12 -3.96
N GLN A 81 29.35 -24.11 -3.92
CA GLN A 81 29.74 -24.80 -2.68
C GLN A 81 30.70 -23.98 -1.83
N HIS A 82 31.19 -22.85 -2.36
CA HIS A 82 32.17 -21.99 -1.71
C HIS A 82 31.75 -20.52 -1.78
N ASP A 83 32.14 -19.75 -0.76
CA ASP A 83 31.82 -18.31 -0.69
C ASP A 83 32.80 -17.42 -1.45
N GLN A 84 33.89 -17.99 -1.94
CA GLN A 84 34.95 -17.28 -2.64
C GLN A 84 34.84 -17.46 -4.16
N PRO A 85 35.35 -16.49 -4.95
CA PRO A 85 35.49 -16.64 -6.39
C PRO A 85 36.22 -17.94 -6.75
N HIS A 86 35.65 -18.70 -7.68
CA HIS A 86 36.24 -19.93 -8.19
C HIS A 86 37.00 -19.61 -9.48
N VAL A 87 38.33 -19.60 -9.38
CA VAL A 87 39.25 -19.19 -10.45
C VAL A 87 39.98 -20.43 -10.97
N ILE A 88 39.80 -20.74 -12.25
CA ILE A 88 40.51 -21.82 -12.94
C ILE A 88 41.14 -21.20 -14.18
N ASN A 89 42.47 -21.07 -14.17
CA ASN A 89 43.20 -20.51 -15.30
C ASN A 89 43.21 -21.46 -16.51
N ASP A 90 43.18 -22.77 -16.20
CA ASP A 90 43.26 -23.84 -17.18
C ASP A 90 42.47 -25.09 -16.72
N CYS A 91 41.39 -25.40 -17.43
CA CYS A 91 40.49 -26.51 -17.12
C CYS A 91 41.06 -27.89 -17.51
N LEU A 92 42.00 -28.01 -18.46
CA LEU A 92 42.63 -29.31 -18.75
C LEU A 92 43.70 -29.68 -17.74
N GLU A 93 44.25 -28.71 -17.01
CA GLU A 93 45.15 -28.98 -15.88
C GLU A 93 44.38 -29.21 -14.57
N HIS A 94 43.09 -28.86 -14.52
CA HIS A 94 42.29 -28.99 -13.30
C HIS A 94 41.97 -30.46 -12.96
N PRO A 95 42.26 -30.95 -11.74
CA PRO A 95 42.12 -32.37 -11.39
C PRO A 95 40.71 -32.94 -11.60
N VAL A 96 39.69 -32.12 -11.34
CA VAL A 96 38.27 -32.51 -11.41
C VAL A 96 37.67 -32.26 -12.80
N PHE A 97 38.12 -31.22 -13.52
CA PHE A 97 37.43 -30.76 -14.73
C PHE A 97 38.13 -31.14 -16.04
N LYS A 98 39.36 -31.66 -15.98
CA LYS A 98 40.11 -32.09 -17.17
C LYS A 98 39.39 -33.14 -18.03
N THR A 99 38.50 -33.93 -17.43
CA THR A 99 37.67 -34.93 -18.11
C THR A 99 36.23 -34.48 -18.33
N ASN A 100 35.89 -33.23 -18.02
CA ASN A 100 34.54 -32.72 -18.17
C ASN A 100 34.17 -32.59 -19.67
N PRO A 101 33.00 -33.09 -20.12
CA PRO A 101 32.56 -32.96 -21.51
C PRO A 101 32.54 -31.53 -22.06
N LEU A 102 32.26 -30.52 -21.23
CA LEU A 102 32.26 -29.10 -21.64
C LEU A 102 33.67 -28.52 -21.83
N VAL A 103 34.69 -29.21 -21.33
CA VAL A 103 36.12 -28.87 -21.48
C VAL A 103 36.71 -29.62 -22.68
N LEU A 104 36.37 -30.89 -22.84
CA LEU A 104 36.87 -31.77 -23.91
C LEU A 104 36.09 -31.69 -25.23
N GLY A 105 34.90 -31.09 -25.23
CA GLY A 105 34.05 -30.90 -26.40
C GLY A 105 33.45 -29.50 -26.40
N SER A 106 32.69 -29.18 -27.45
CA SER A 106 32.06 -27.86 -27.59
C SER A 106 31.31 -27.47 -26.30
N PRO A 107 31.60 -26.31 -25.68
CA PRO A 107 32.27 -25.13 -26.27
C PRO A 107 33.78 -25.01 -25.98
N TRP A 108 34.46 -26.07 -25.53
CA TRP A 108 35.90 -26.12 -25.24
C TRP A 108 36.32 -25.14 -24.13
N ILE A 109 35.62 -25.20 -22.99
CA ILE A 109 35.89 -24.31 -21.85
C ILE A 109 37.32 -24.53 -21.37
N ARG A 110 38.16 -23.49 -21.47
CA ARG A 110 39.56 -23.57 -21.07
C ARG A 110 39.89 -22.75 -19.83
N ALA A 111 39.36 -21.53 -19.72
CA ALA A 111 39.45 -20.73 -18.51
C ALA A 111 38.07 -20.49 -17.91
N TYR A 112 37.99 -20.48 -16.58
CA TYR A 112 36.75 -20.28 -15.83
C TYR A 112 36.97 -19.30 -14.67
N LEU A 113 36.12 -18.28 -14.58
CA LEU A 113 35.97 -17.43 -13.41
C LEU A 113 34.49 -17.39 -13.02
N GLY A 114 34.15 -18.03 -11.91
CA GLY A 114 32.79 -18.05 -11.37
C GLY A 114 32.72 -17.31 -10.04
N ILE A 115 31.79 -16.36 -9.94
CA ILE A 115 31.47 -15.67 -8.70
C ILE A 115 30.13 -16.21 -8.18
N PRO A 116 30.05 -16.71 -6.93
CA PRO A 116 28.78 -17.13 -6.36
C PRO A 116 27.84 -15.92 -6.20
N ILE A 117 26.57 -16.11 -6.55
CA ILE A 117 25.48 -15.15 -6.34
C ILE A 117 24.67 -15.63 -5.14
N ARG A 118 24.49 -14.75 -4.17
CA ARG A 118 23.80 -15.04 -2.92
C ARG A 118 22.35 -14.59 -2.92
N SER A 119 21.52 -15.36 -2.22
CA SER A 119 20.17 -14.97 -1.83
C SER A 119 20.20 -13.88 -0.75
N VAL A 120 19.02 -13.35 -0.40
CA VAL A 120 18.83 -12.40 0.71
C VAL A 120 19.33 -12.96 2.05
N ASN A 121 19.28 -14.28 2.23
CA ASN A 121 19.73 -14.97 3.44
C ASN A 121 21.16 -15.51 3.32
N SER A 122 21.93 -15.03 2.34
CA SER A 122 23.33 -15.38 2.10
C SER A 122 23.61 -16.82 1.65
N ASN A 123 22.62 -17.57 1.14
CA ASN A 123 22.88 -18.86 0.50
C ASN A 123 23.29 -18.67 -0.96
N ASN A 124 24.29 -19.41 -1.43
CA ASN A 124 24.76 -19.35 -2.82
C ASN A 124 23.77 -20.08 -3.74
N ILE A 125 23.01 -19.34 -4.54
CA ILE A 125 21.90 -19.86 -5.36
C ILE A 125 22.22 -19.89 -6.86
N GLY A 126 23.25 -19.16 -7.28
CA GLY A 126 23.65 -19.05 -8.68
C GLY A 126 25.08 -18.55 -8.83
N THR A 127 25.44 -18.19 -10.06
CA THR A 127 26.79 -17.71 -10.39
C THR A 127 26.77 -16.65 -11.50
N PHE A 128 27.64 -15.66 -11.38
CA PHE A 128 28.08 -14.82 -12.49
C PHE A 128 29.40 -15.41 -13.01
N CYS A 129 29.44 -15.77 -14.28
CA CYS A 129 30.58 -16.50 -14.85
C CYS A 129 31.16 -15.82 -16.09
N LEU A 130 32.48 -15.84 -16.17
CA LEU A 130 33.28 -15.47 -17.33
C LEU A 130 34.09 -16.70 -17.75
N LEU A 131 34.05 -17.05 -19.04
CA LEU A 131 34.80 -18.18 -19.59
C LEU A 131 35.55 -17.79 -20.85
N ASP A 132 36.59 -18.56 -21.13
CA ASP A 132 37.37 -18.43 -22.36
C ASP A 132 37.69 -19.81 -22.96
N ASN A 133 37.88 -19.86 -24.27
CA ASN A 133 38.32 -21.06 -24.98
C ASN A 133 39.85 -21.21 -25.00
N THR A 134 40.57 -20.23 -24.47
CA THR A 134 42.01 -20.24 -24.25
C THR A 134 42.34 -20.19 -22.76
N ALA A 135 43.54 -20.67 -22.38
CA ALA A 135 44.00 -20.57 -21.00
C ALA A 135 44.23 -19.09 -20.65
N ARG A 136 43.84 -18.69 -19.43
CA ARG A 136 43.84 -17.28 -19.05
C ARG A 136 44.23 -17.11 -17.59
N THR A 137 45.07 -16.12 -17.33
CA THR A 137 45.38 -15.72 -15.95
C THR A 137 44.49 -14.56 -15.54
N TRP A 138 43.68 -14.75 -14.50
CA TRP A 138 42.79 -13.71 -13.97
C TRP A 138 43.53 -12.83 -12.97
N THR A 139 43.61 -11.53 -13.24
CA THR A 139 44.21 -10.56 -12.32
C THR A 139 43.31 -10.30 -11.11
N LYS A 140 43.89 -9.86 -9.99
CA LYS A 140 43.10 -9.46 -8.80
C LYS A 140 42.09 -8.35 -9.12
N SER A 141 42.43 -7.45 -10.03
CA SER A 141 41.55 -6.36 -10.48
C SER A 141 40.35 -6.92 -11.24
N GLU A 142 40.57 -7.81 -12.21
CA GLU A 142 39.50 -8.50 -12.94
C GLU A 142 38.56 -9.25 -11.98
N VAL A 143 39.11 -10.04 -11.05
CA VAL A 143 38.29 -10.75 -10.05
C VAL A 143 37.46 -9.76 -9.21
N SER A 144 38.03 -8.62 -8.83
CA SER A 144 37.32 -7.59 -8.05
C SER A 144 36.17 -6.95 -8.82
N VAL A 145 36.36 -6.69 -10.12
CA VAL A 145 35.30 -6.18 -11.00
C VAL A 145 34.21 -7.23 -11.19
N ALA A 146 34.56 -8.51 -11.39
CA ALA A 146 33.58 -9.59 -11.54
C ALA A 146 32.73 -9.76 -10.27
N ILE A 147 33.35 -9.62 -9.08
CA ILE A 147 32.62 -9.59 -7.79
C ILE A 147 31.64 -8.41 -7.76
N ALA A 148 32.03 -7.23 -8.23
CA ALA A 148 31.14 -6.08 -8.27
C ALA A 148 29.93 -6.32 -9.18
N LEU A 149 30.11 -6.99 -10.33
CA LEU A 149 29.01 -7.36 -11.22
C LEU A 149 28.08 -8.39 -10.61
N ALA A 150 28.61 -9.41 -9.93
CA ALA A 150 27.80 -10.38 -9.20
C ALA A 150 26.94 -9.70 -8.12
N LYS A 151 27.48 -8.71 -7.39
CA LYS A 151 26.73 -7.93 -6.40
C LYS A 151 25.58 -7.12 -7.01
N LEU A 152 25.74 -6.61 -8.24
CA LEU A 152 24.64 -5.95 -8.94
C LEU A 152 23.51 -6.93 -9.26
N VAL A 153 23.85 -8.18 -9.60
CA VAL A 153 22.86 -9.26 -9.75
C VAL A 153 22.15 -9.52 -8.43
N GLU A 154 22.88 -9.67 -7.32
CA GLU A 154 22.31 -9.88 -5.98
C GLU A 154 21.33 -8.76 -5.58
N HIS A 155 21.68 -7.49 -5.82
CA HIS A 155 20.79 -6.36 -5.55
C HIS A 155 19.46 -6.45 -6.31
N SER A 156 19.50 -6.84 -7.60
CA SER A 156 18.29 -7.04 -8.39
C SER A 156 17.41 -8.15 -7.84
N LEU A 157 18.00 -9.22 -7.29
CA LEU A 157 17.26 -10.31 -6.63
C LEU A 157 16.59 -9.83 -5.33
N VAL A 158 17.25 -8.95 -4.56
CA VAL A 158 16.65 -8.36 -3.35
C VAL A 158 15.43 -7.51 -3.72
N GLU A 159 15.53 -6.66 -4.73
CA GLU A 159 14.39 -5.86 -5.20
C GLU A 159 13.22 -6.74 -5.65
N ARG A 160 13.50 -7.84 -6.35
CA ARG A 160 12.48 -8.82 -6.77
C ARG A 160 11.79 -9.45 -5.56
N ALA A 161 12.57 -9.87 -4.55
CA ALA A 161 12.02 -10.47 -3.33
C ALA A 161 11.15 -9.47 -2.54
N LEU A 162 11.51 -8.18 -2.51
CA LEU A 162 10.71 -7.14 -1.87
C LEU A 162 9.39 -6.91 -2.61
N LYS A 163 9.42 -6.79 -3.95
CA LYS A 163 8.19 -6.64 -4.76
C LYS A 163 7.26 -7.85 -4.64
N ALA A 164 7.81 -9.07 -4.59
CA ALA A 164 7.03 -10.28 -4.38
C ALA A 164 6.37 -10.31 -2.99
N LYS A 165 7.08 -9.87 -1.93
CA LYS A 165 6.51 -9.73 -0.59
C LYS A 165 5.40 -8.67 -0.53
N GLU A 166 5.61 -7.51 -1.14
CA GLU A 166 4.61 -6.44 -1.19
C GLU A 166 3.35 -6.87 -1.96
N SER A 167 3.53 -7.57 -3.09
CA SER A 167 2.41 -8.12 -3.87
C SER A 167 1.65 -9.20 -3.10
N ASN A 168 2.36 -10.10 -2.40
CA ASN A 168 1.74 -11.12 -1.55
C ASN A 168 1.04 -10.50 -0.33
N GLU A 169 1.61 -9.46 0.28
CA GLU A 169 0.96 -8.73 1.36
C GLU A 169 -0.28 -7.97 0.87
N LEU A 170 -0.22 -7.35 -0.31
CA LEU A 170 -1.35 -6.67 -0.93
C LEU A 170 -2.46 -7.67 -1.29
N ASN A 171 -2.11 -8.81 -1.87
CA ASN A 171 -3.04 -9.90 -2.17
C ASN A 171 -3.63 -10.50 -0.89
N SER A 172 -2.83 -10.65 0.18
CA SER A 172 -3.32 -11.14 1.47
C SER A 172 -4.26 -10.13 2.14
N LYS A 173 -3.99 -8.82 2.04
CA LYS A 173 -4.86 -7.73 2.53
C LYS A 173 -6.14 -7.59 1.71
N GLN A 174 -6.07 -7.76 0.38
CA GLN A 174 -7.25 -7.81 -0.49
C GLN A 174 -8.11 -9.05 -0.19
N GLN A 175 -7.51 -10.23 -0.02
CA GLN A 175 -8.22 -11.44 0.39
C GLN A 175 -8.80 -11.35 1.81
N HIS A 176 -8.14 -10.66 2.74
CA HIS A 176 -8.68 -10.43 4.09
C HIS A 176 -9.88 -9.47 4.09
N ASN A 177 -9.88 -8.46 3.21
CA ASN A 177 -11.01 -7.54 3.06
C ASN A 177 -12.26 -8.24 2.48
N TYR A 178 -12.11 -9.20 1.57
CA TYR A 178 -13.24 -9.98 1.06
C TYR A 178 -13.84 -10.95 2.10
N ASN A 179 -13.02 -11.54 2.97
CA ASN A 179 -13.49 -12.48 3.99
C ASN A 179 -14.27 -11.82 5.15
N ASN A 180 -14.09 -10.51 5.39
CA ASN A 180 -14.71 -9.81 6.52
C ASN A 180 -16.10 -9.19 6.24
N GLN A 181 -16.61 -9.25 5.00
CA GLN A 181 -17.92 -8.67 4.64
C GLN A 181 -19.08 -9.69 4.53
N GLY A 182 -18.87 -10.97 4.82
CA GLY A 182 -19.94 -11.99 4.66
C GLY A 182 -20.34 -12.24 3.21
N LEU A 183 -19.48 -11.86 2.25
CA LEU A 183 -19.62 -12.08 0.81
C LEU A 183 -18.73 -13.24 0.36
N GLY A 184 -19.27 -14.08 -0.51
CA GLY A 184 -18.58 -15.10 -1.28
C GLY A 184 -18.26 -14.59 -2.68
N SER A 185 -17.34 -15.25 -3.36
CA SER A 185 -17.04 -14.90 -4.75
C SER A 185 -16.59 -16.12 -5.55
N TRP A 186 -16.72 -16.03 -6.87
CA TRP A 186 -16.24 -17.03 -7.81
C TRP A 186 -15.66 -16.36 -9.05
N LYS A 187 -14.69 -17.02 -9.70
CA LYS A 187 -14.07 -16.55 -10.94
C LYS A 187 -13.92 -17.69 -11.93
N ASN A 188 -14.13 -17.43 -13.21
CA ASN A 188 -13.79 -18.39 -14.26
C ASN A 188 -12.28 -18.34 -14.58
N THR A 189 -11.68 -19.50 -14.80
CA THR A 189 -10.29 -19.64 -15.22
C THR A 189 -10.12 -19.34 -16.72
N ASP A 190 -8.89 -19.08 -17.17
CA ASP A 190 -8.53 -18.59 -18.52
C ASP A 190 -9.00 -19.47 -19.70
N HIS A 191 -9.55 -20.66 -19.43
CA HIS A 191 -10.06 -21.59 -20.44
C HIS A 191 -11.55 -21.96 -20.27
N GLY A 192 -12.29 -21.28 -19.38
CA GLY A 192 -13.74 -21.45 -19.24
C GLY A 192 -14.24 -22.76 -18.61
N GLY A 193 -13.36 -23.74 -18.40
CA GLY A 193 -13.71 -25.09 -17.95
C GLY A 193 -13.73 -25.28 -16.42
N LEU A 194 -13.05 -24.40 -15.68
CA LEU A 194 -12.90 -24.49 -14.23
C LEU A 194 -13.26 -23.17 -13.55
N ILE A 195 -13.94 -23.25 -12.42
CA ILE A 195 -14.38 -22.12 -11.62
C ILE A 195 -13.68 -22.18 -10.26
N GLU A 196 -13.02 -21.09 -9.91
CA GLU A 196 -12.38 -20.90 -8.61
C GLU A 196 -13.37 -20.25 -7.64
N LEU A 197 -13.52 -20.83 -6.45
CA LEU A 197 -14.45 -20.40 -5.41
C LEU A 197 -13.70 -19.79 -4.21
N SER A 198 -14.28 -18.75 -3.60
CA SER A 198 -13.73 -18.17 -2.38
C SER A 198 -13.93 -19.08 -1.15
N PRO A 199 -13.15 -18.90 -0.07
CA PRO A 199 -13.31 -19.68 1.16
C PRO A 199 -14.71 -19.58 1.79
N SER A 200 -15.39 -18.44 1.64
CA SER A 200 -16.78 -18.26 2.07
C SER A 200 -17.74 -19.16 1.29
N MET A 201 -17.56 -19.27 -0.04
CA MET A 201 -18.33 -20.16 -0.90
C MET A 201 -18.04 -21.64 -0.58
N GLU A 202 -16.77 -22.00 -0.36
CA GLU A 202 -16.36 -23.34 0.07
C GLU A 202 -17.09 -23.76 1.36
N LYS A 203 -17.14 -22.85 2.34
CA LYS A 203 -17.84 -23.07 3.61
C LYS A 203 -19.36 -23.14 3.44
N TRP A 204 -19.97 -22.31 2.59
CA TRP A 204 -21.41 -22.33 2.38
C TRP A 204 -21.89 -23.57 1.61
N LEU A 205 -21.09 -24.04 0.66
CA LEU A 205 -21.37 -25.22 -0.16
C LEU A 205 -20.91 -26.53 0.50
N ASN A 206 -20.28 -26.44 1.68
CA ASN A 206 -19.78 -27.55 2.47
C ASN A 206 -18.81 -28.47 1.69
N LEU A 207 -17.95 -27.85 0.89
CA LEU A 207 -16.91 -28.55 0.13
C LEU A 207 -15.68 -28.79 1.01
N SER A 208 -15.10 -29.99 0.95
CA SER A 208 -13.87 -30.32 1.68
C SER A 208 -12.66 -30.06 0.79
N GLN A 209 -12.04 -28.89 0.92
CA GLN A 209 -10.72 -28.54 0.35
C GLN A 209 -10.59 -28.48 -1.19
N THR A 210 -11.69 -28.42 -1.94
CA THR A 210 -11.67 -28.13 -3.38
C THR A 210 -12.04 -26.68 -3.67
N ARG A 211 -11.03 -25.84 -3.89
CA ARG A 211 -11.21 -24.42 -4.30
C ARG A 211 -11.52 -24.25 -5.78
N VAL A 212 -11.26 -25.26 -6.59
CA VAL A 212 -11.50 -25.24 -8.03
C VAL A 212 -12.49 -26.35 -8.37
N VAL A 213 -13.61 -25.97 -8.97
CA VAL A 213 -14.68 -26.89 -9.37
C VAL A 213 -14.88 -26.85 -10.88
N GLN A 214 -15.45 -27.90 -11.47
CA GLN A 214 -15.81 -27.87 -12.88
C GLN A 214 -16.93 -26.86 -13.13
N ALA A 215 -16.83 -26.12 -14.24
CA ALA A 215 -17.85 -25.14 -14.62
C ALA A 215 -19.23 -25.81 -14.77
N SER A 216 -19.29 -27.00 -15.37
CA SER A 216 -20.51 -27.80 -15.50
C SER A 216 -21.17 -28.13 -14.16
N TRP A 217 -20.37 -28.46 -13.14
CA TRP A 217 -20.87 -28.72 -11.80
C TRP A 217 -21.43 -27.44 -11.15
N PHE A 218 -20.74 -26.31 -11.30
CA PHE A 218 -21.16 -25.02 -10.74
C PHE A 218 -22.41 -24.43 -11.43
N HIS A 219 -22.56 -24.63 -12.74
CA HIS A 219 -23.78 -24.22 -13.46
C HIS A 219 -24.98 -25.09 -13.10
N ASN A 220 -24.75 -26.32 -12.62
CA ASN A 220 -25.80 -27.22 -12.13
C ASN A 220 -26.19 -27.00 -10.67
N LEU A 221 -25.53 -26.08 -9.96
CA LEU A 221 -25.71 -25.80 -8.55
C LEU A 221 -27.07 -25.16 -8.18
N PRO A 222 -27.68 -24.27 -9.01
CA PRO A 222 -29.06 -23.84 -8.82
C PRO A 222 -30.05 -24.99 -8.97
N ILE A 223 -31.18 -24.92 -8.26
CA ILE A 223 -32.29 -25.85 -8.47
C ILE A 223 -32.84 -25.76 -9.91
N ASP A 224 -33.47 -26.83 -10.39
CA ASP A 224 -33.89 -26.95 -11.79
C ASP A 224 -34.82 -25.81 -12.25
N GLU A 225 -35.69 -25.31 -11.37
CA GLU A 225 -36.60 -24.18 -11.64
C GLU A 225 -35.87 -22.85 -11.89
N ASP A 226 -34.74 -22.62 -11.19
CA ASP A 226 -34.03 -21.33 -11.22
C ASP A 226 -32.85 -21.36 -12.22
N ARG A 227 -32.46 -22.53 -12.74
CA ARG A 227 -31.25 -22.72 -13.57
C ARG A 227 -31.27 -21.88 -14.85
N GLU A 228 -32.37 -21.90 -15.61
CA GLU A 228 -32.47 -21.17 -16.88
C GLU A 228 -32.38 -19.65 -16.68
N MET A 229 -32.96 -19.14 -15.58
CA MET A 229 -32.86 -17.73 -15.21
C MET A 229 -31.43 -17.34 -14.83
N VAL A 230 -30.75 -18.16 -14.02
CA VAL A 230 -29.37 -17.92 -13.57
C VAL A 230 -28.40 -17.91 -14.75
N GLU A 231 -28.54 -18.84 -15.70
CA GLU A 231 -27.70 -18.86 -16.91
C GLU A 231 -27.87 -17.60 -17.74
N LYS A 232 -29.12 -17.18 -17.99
CA LYS A 232 -29.41 -15.92 -18.70
C LYS A 232 -28.88 -14.71 -17.96
N ALA A 233 -28.97 -14.67 -16.63
CA ALA A 233 -28.47 -13.56 -15.82
C ALA A 233 -26.92 -13.49 -15.82
N ARG A 234 -26.23 -14.62 -15.67
CA ARG A 234 -24.76 -14.70 -15.78
C ARG A 234 -24.25 -14.29 -17.17
N LEU A 235 -25.03 -14.56 -18.23
CA LEU A 235 -24.73 -14.16 -19.61
C LEU A 235 -24.89 -12.66 -19.88
N LYS A 236 -25.73 -11.95 -19.12
CA LYS A 236 -25.95 -10.49 -19.31
C LYS A 236 -24.76 -9.64 -18.89
N ARG A 237 -23.98 -10.07 -17.88
CA ARG A 237 -22.75 -9.41 -17.40
C ARG A 237 -22.94 -7.92 -17.03
N ASP A 238 -24.14 -7.54 -16.64
CA ASP A 238 -24.56 -6.16 -16.42
C ASP A 238 -24.33 -5.67 -14.97
N GLY A 239 -23.78 -6.54 -14.10
CA GLY A 239 -23.58 -6.25 -12.68
C GLY A 239 -24.88 -6.20 -11.86
N ASN A 240 -26.03 -6.55 -12.45
CA ASN A 240 -27.31 -6.54 -11.73
C ASN A 240 -27.39 -7.73 -10.78
N ALA A 241 -27.90 -7.48 -9.57
CA ALA A 241 -28.13 -8.52 -8.58
C ALA A 241 -29.35 -9.38 -8.97
N PHE A 242 -29.21 -10.70 -8.86
CA PHE A 242 -30.31 -11.64 -9.01
C PHE A 242 -30.25 -12.71 -7.91
N VAL A 243 -31.42 -13.20 -7.50
CA VAL A 243 -31.55 -14.16 -6.39
C VAL A 243 -31.96 -15.53 -6.93
N TYR A 244 -31.30 -16.59 -6.49
CA TYR A 244 -31.63 -17.97 -6.86
C TYR A 244 -31.46 -18.93 -5.69
N ARG A 245 -32.10 -20.11 -5.80
CA ARG A 245 -32.07 -21.15 -4.78
C ARG A 245 -31.07 -22.25 -5.14
N VAL A 246 -30.30 -22.66 -4.13
CA VAL A 246 -29.31 -23.74 -4.20
C VAL A 246 -29.69 -24.82 -3.21
N ARG A 247 -29.72 -26.07 -3.67
CA ARG A 247 -29.91 -27.22 -2.78
C ARG A 247 -28.54 -27.73 -2.33
N LEU A 248 -28.26 -27.62 -1.04
CA LEU A 248 -27.03 -28.14 -0.44
C LEU A 248 -27.07 -29.66 -0.34
N PRO A 249 -25.90 -30.35 -0.26
CA PRO A 249 -25.82 -31.79 -0.02
C PRO A 249 -26.50 -32.26 1.28
N SER A 250 -26.69 -31.36 2.26
CA SER A 250 -27.45 -31.62 3.50
C SER A 250 -28.97 -31.73 3.29
N GLY A 251 -29.48 -31.33 2.13
CA GLY A 251 -30.91 -31.24 1.83
C GLY A 251 -31.52 -29.84 2.02
N ASP A 252 -30.79 -28.92 2.65
CA ASP A 252 -31.25 -27.56 2.90
C ASP A 252 -31.24 -26.71 1.62
N ILE A 253 -32.27 -25.89 1.44
CA ILE A 253 -32.34 -24.92 0.34
C ILE A 253 -31.87 -23.56 0.86
N VAL A 254 -30.84 -23.01 0.23
CA VAL A 254 -30.27 -21.70 0.57
C VAL A 254 -30.51 -20.73 -0.58
N ARG A 255 -30.84 -19.47 -0.28
CA ARG A 255 -30.93 -18.40 -1.27
C ARG A 255 -29.61 -17.65 -1.38
N PHE A 256 -29.13 -17.51 -2.61
CA PHE A 256 -27.97 -16.71 -2.97
C PHE A 256 -28.41 -15.50 -3.80
N GLU A 257 -27.92 -14.32 -3.45
CA GLU A 257 -27.94 -13.14 -4.29
C GLU A 257 -26.58 -13.05 -5.00
N GLU A 258 -26.57 -12.97 -6.32
CA GLU A 258 -25.35 -12.94 -7.12
C GLU A 258 -25.32 -11.74 -8.06
N GLN A 259 -24.14 -11.12 -8.19
CA GLN A 259 -23.83 -10.06 -9.14
C GLN A 259 -22.62 -10.49 -9.98
N VAL A 260 -22.72 -10.36 -11.30
CA VAL A 260 -21.69 -10.83 -12.24
C VAL A 260 -21.12 -9.68 -13.04
N TYR A 261 -19.80 -9.58 -13.02
CA TYR A 261 -19.02 -8.55 -13.69
C TYR A 261 -18.09 -9.16 -14.73
N ASP A 262 -17.82 -8.40 -15.78
CA ASP A 262 -16.74 -8.68 -16.72
C ASP A 262 -15.42 -8.10 -16.16
N SER A 263 -14.38 -8.93 -16.02
CA SER A 263 -13.08 -8.52 -15.49
C SER A 263 -12.03 -8.30 -16.59
N GLY A 264 -12.42 -8.17 -17.86
CA GLY A 264 -11.49 -8.07 -18.99
C GLY A 264 -11.36 -6.69 -19.62
N ASN A 265 -10.10 -6.26 -19.87
CA ASN A 265 -9.78 -5.40 -21.01
C ASN A 265 -10.08 -6.18 -22.31
N ALA A 266 -10.41 -5.47 -23.39
CA ALA A 266 -10.86 -6.01 -24.67
C ALA A 266 -10.13 -7.30 -25.11
N GLY A 267 -10.82 -8.44 -25.01
CA GLY A 267 -10.36 -9.74 -25.54
C GLY A 267 -10.39 -10.91 -24.56
N ASP A 268 -10.43 -10.68 -23.24
CA ASP A 268 -10.36 -11.75 -22.24
C ASP A 268 -11.73 -11.95 -21.53
N THR A 269 -12.39 -13.09 -21.72
CA THR A 269 -13.75 -13.36 -21.20
C THR A 269 -13.74 -13.86 -19.74
N ARG A 270 -13.06 -13.13 -18.86
CA ARG A 270 -12.95 -13.48 -17.44
C ARG A 270 -14.15 -12.96 -16.67
N LEU A 271 -15.08 -13.85 -16.34
CA LEU A 271 -16.24 -13.55 -15.50
C LEU A 271 -15.88 -13.69 -14.03
N PHE A 272 -16.32 -12.71 -13.23
CA PHE A 272 -16.22 -12.74 -11.78
C PHE A 272 -17.59 -12.46 -11.16
N GLY A 273 -18.02 -13.32 -10.24
CA GLY A 273 -19.29 -13.19 -9.53
C GLY A 273 -19.10 -12.97 -8.04
N LEU A 274 -19.82 -11.98 -7.49
CA LEU A 274 -19.99 -11.79 -6.04
C LEU A 274 -21.28 -12.46 -5.60
N VAL A 275 -21.24 -13.21 -4.50
CA VAL A 275 -22.37 -13.99 -3.98
C VAL A 275 -22.61 -13.65 -2.53
N LYS A 276 -23.84 -13.36 -2.16
CA LYS A 276 -24.27 -13.13 -0.79
C LYS A 276 -25.30 -14.19 -0.37
N LYS A 277 -25.05 -14.85 0.76
CA LYS A 277 -26.01 -15.79 1.35
C LYS A 277 -27.10 -15.03 2.10
N ILE A 278 -28.36 -15.19 1.69
CA ILE A 278 -29.52 -14.60 2.36
C ILE A 278 -30.04 -15.60 3.41
N SER A 279 -30.03 -15.21 4.69
CA SER A 279 -30.68 -15.95 5.78
C SER A 279 -32.14 -15.53 5.96
N GLU A 280 -33.00 -16.44 6.41
CA GLU A 280 -34.46 -16.28 6.51
C GLU A 280 -35.06 -15.15 7.38
N PRO A 281 -34.37 -14.40 8.29
CA PRO A 281 -35.03 -13.29 8.98
C PRO A 281 -35.26 -12.04 8.11
N ALA A 282 -34.77 -12.01 6.86
CA ALA A 282 -34.89 -10.85 5.97
C ALA A 282 -36.15 -10.85 5.09
N LEU A 283 -37.03 -11.86 5.18
CA LEU A 283 -38.13 -12.04 4.22
C LEU A 283 -39.40 -11.25 4.51
N GLU A 284 -39.57 -10.64 5.68
CA GLU A 284 -40.75 -9.80 5.98
C GLU A 284 -40.57 -8.33 5.59
N ALA A 285 -39.35 -7.86 5.33
CA ALA A 285 -39.07 -6.45 5.04
C ALA A 285 -39.18 -6.05 3.55
N LEU A 286 -39.27 -7.01 2.62
CA LEU A 286 -39.12 -6.74 1.17
C LEU A 286 -40.38 -6.93 0.32
N HIS A 287 -41.52 -7.29 0.93
CA HIS A 287 -42.78 -7.53 0.19
C HIS A 287 -43.85 -6.44 0.32
N GLN A 288 -43.54 -5.26 0.90
CA GLN A 288 -44.55 -4.19 1.09
C GLN A 288 -44.22 -2.82 0.48
N GLU A 289 -43.30 -2.71 -0.48
CA GLU A 289 -43.04 -1.44 -1.16
C GLU A 289 -43.20 -1.52 -2.69
N VAL A 290 -44.42 -1.84 -3.16
CA VAL A 290 -44.91 -1.32 -4.46
C VAL A 290 -46.42 -1.14 -4.37
N SER A 291 -46.88 0.03 -3.90
CA SER A 291 -47.97 0.78 -4.54
C SER A 291 -48.35 2.03 -3.73
N ASN A 292 -48.29 3.16 -4.44
CA ASN A 292 -49.03 4.40 -4.25
C ASN A 292 -48.45 5.47 -3.32
N ASP A 293 -47.62 6.31 -3.95
CA ASP A 293 -47.68 7.77 -3.82
C ASP A 293 -49.12 8.29 -3.83
N SER A 294 -49.46 9.17 -2.89
CA SER A 294 -49.81 10.56 -3.21
C SER A 294 -50.13 11.38 -1.95
N ASP A 295 -49.53 12.56 -1.90
CA ASP A 295 -50.01 13.79 -1.24
C ASP A 295 -50.02 13.87 0.30
N SER A 296 -49.00 14.53 0.87
CA SER A 296 -48.96 16.02 0.92
C SER A 296 -48.06 16.53 2.06
N LEU A 297 -47.16 17.43 1.68
CA LEU A 297 -46.29 18.25 2.54
C LEU A 297 -47.11 19.14 3.49
N SER A 298 -46.66 19.33 4.74
CA SER A 298 -46.00 20.59 5.13
C SER A 298 -45.63 20.73 6.63
N ARG A 299 -44.34 21.05 6.81
CA ARG A 299 -43.74 22.11 7.63
C ARG A 299 -43.70 22.00 9.17
N MET A 300 -42.47 21.78 9.64
CA MET A 300 -41.69 22.52 10.68
C MET A 300 -42.38 22.99 11.97
N GLU A 301 -41.79 22.54 13.09
CA GLU A 301 -41.77 23.09 14.46
C GLU A 301 -41.22 24.56 14.51
N PRO A 302 -41.11 25.32 15.64
CA PRO A 302 -41.24 24.97 17.07
C PRO A 302 -41.88 26.04 18.02
N HIS A 303 -41.96 25.64 19.30
CA HIS A 303 -41.89 26.41 20.55
C HIS A 303 -43.16 26.76 21.36
N LEU A 304 -43.05 26.31 22.63
CA LEU A 304 -43.43 26.92 23.91
C LEU A 304 -44.82 27.57 23.96
N ASP A 305 -45.72 27.23 24.86
CA ASP A 305 -45.44 27.14 26.28
C ASP A 305 -46.63 26.51 27.02
N LEU A 306 -46.28 25.85 28.11
CA LEU A 306 -47.16 25.09 28.98
C LEU A 306 -48.32 25.93 29.56
N LYS A 307 -49.41 25.23 29.92
CA LYS A 307 -50.51 25.65 30.84
C LYS A 307 -51.79 26.26 30.28
N LYS A 308 -52.07 26.17 28.98
CA LYS A 308 -53.39 26.55 28.44
C LYS A 308 -53.97 25.51 27.48
N PHE A 309 -54.39 24.36 27.99
CA PHE A 309 -55.36 23.54 27.26
C PHE A 309 -56.58 23.20 28.12
N PRO A 310 -57.73 23.83 27.83
CA PRO A 310 -59.03 23.43 28.32
C PRO A 310 -59.55 22.19 27.59
N LYS A 311 -60.54 21.56 28.22
CA LYS A 311 -61.43 20.48 27.77
C LYS A 311 -61.72 20.41 26.25
N SER A 312 -60.82 19.87 25.42
CA SER A 312 -61.16 19.43 24.05
C SER A 312 -59.98 18.78 23.30
N PHE A 313 -59.37 17.72 23.85
CA PHE A 313 -58.54 16.83 23.04
C PHE A 313 -58.66 15.37 23.52
N LEU A 314 -59.88 14.88 23.47
CA LEU A 314 -60.17 13.46 23.34
C LEU A 314 -61.04 13.32 22.10
N ARG A 315 -60.42 13.06 20.94
CA ARG A 315 -61.13 12.27 19.94
C ARG A 315 -61.17 10.85 20.50
N GLU A 316 -62.39 10.43 20.81
CA GLU A 316 -62.78 9.18 21.43
C GLU A 316 -61.98 7.99 20.91
N THR A 317 -61.30 7.29 21.82
CA THR A 317 -61.08 5.84 21.66
C THR A 317 -61.49 5.17 22.97
N VAL A 318 -62.78 5.25 23.28
CA VAL A 318 -63.40 4.33 24.24
C VAL A 318 -63.25 2.93 23.65
N LYS A 319 -62.49 2.05 24.31
CA LYS A 319 -62.23 0.68 23.81
C LYS A 319 -63.39 -0.29 24.09
N GLY A 320 -64.35 0.09 24.94
CA GLY A 320 -65.66 -0.54 25.00
C GLY A 320 -66.56 -0.09 26.15
N ARG A 321 -67.79 -0.60 26.18
CA ARG A 321 -68.78 -0.36 27.26
C ARG A 321 -69.31 -1.66 27.85
N LEU A 322 -69.31 -1.73 29.18
CA LEU A 322 -69.82 -2.86 29.97
C LEU A 322 -70.99 -2.41 30.85
N ALA A 323 -72.05 -3.22 30.94
CA ALA A 323 -73.12 -3.01 31.90
C ALA A 323 -72.95 -3.96 33.10
N LEU A 324 -72.77 -3.41 34.29
CA LEU A 324 -72.60 -4.15 35.54
C LEU A 324 -73.84 -3.99 36.42
N ASP A 325 -74.25 -5.06 37.10
CA ASP A 325 -75.27 -4.98 38.15
C ASP A 325 -74.67 -4.67 39.54
N HIS A 326 -75.52 -4.54 40.56
CA HIS A 326 -75.12 -4.34 41.96
C HIS A 326 -74.17 -5.39 42.56
N LEU A 327 -74.00 -6.55 41.93
CA LEU A 327 -73.08 -7.61 42.36
C LEU A 327 -71.83 -7.68 41.47
N GLY A 328 -71.65 -6.75 40.53
CA GLY A 328 -70.53 -6.77 39.58
C GLY A 328 -70.68 -7.78 38.45
N LEU A 329 -71.87 -8.34 38.23
CA LEU A 329 -72.15 -9.27 37.14
C LEU A 329 -72.30 -8.52 35.82
N ILE A 330 -71.70 -9.06 34.76
CA ILE A 330 -71.80 -8.49 33.41
C ILE A 330 -73.19 -8.82 32.84
N THR A 331 -74.02 -7.78 32.74
CA THR A 331 -75.41 -7.85 32.23
C THR A 331 -75.55 -7.49 30.75
N GLY A 332 -74.51 -6.90 30.16
CA GLY A 332 -74.46 -6.58 28.73
C GLY A 332 -73.11 -6.05 28.27
N LEU A 333 -72.71 -6.41 27.04
CA LEU A 333 -71.50 -5.94 26.35
C LEU A 333 -71.92 -5.10 25.14
N ALA A 334 -71.45 -3.86 25.06
CA ALA A 334 -71.63 -3.01 23.89
C ALA A 334 -70.23 -2.64 23.35
N SER A 335 -69.86 -3.31 22.25
CA SER A 335 -68.65 -3.12 21.44
C SER A 335 -67.33 -3.10 22.22
N ALA A 336 -66.60 -4.22 22.25
CA ALA A 336 -65.18 -4.24 22.59
C ALA A 336 -64.39 -4.44 21.30
N GLY A 337 -63.40 -3.58 21.04
CA GLY A 337 -62.54 -3.69 19.84
C GLY A 337 -61.41 -4.73 19.95
N ASP A 338 -61.23 -5.34 21.12
CA ASP A 338 -60.20 -6.35 21.39
C ASP A 338 -60.79 -7.78 21.38
N GLU A 339 -60.14 -8.71 20.66
CA GLU A 339 -60.52 -10.13 20.54
C GLU A 339 -60.47 -10.90 21.88
N GLU A 340 -59.75 -10.39 22.88
CA GLU A 340 -59.71 -11.00 24.22
C GLU A 340 -60.98 -10.73 25.03
N PHE A 341 -61.60 -9.56 24.86
CA PHE A 341 -62.83 -9.19 25.59
C PHE A 341 -64.10 -9.82 25.00
N THR A 342 -64.04 -10.30 23.76
CA THR A 342 -65.13 -11.09 23.16
C THR A 342 -65.21 -12.52 23.70
N LYS A 343 -64.19 -12.99 24.44
CA LYS A 343 -64.18 -14.31 25.10
C LYS A 343 -64.92 -14.35 26.45
N ILE A 344 -65.24 -13.18 27.03
CA ILE A 344 -65.93 -13.07 28.33
C ILE A 344 -67.41 -13.44 28.18
N LYS A 345 -67.92 -14.38 28.98
CA LYS A 345 -69.31 -14.86 28.88
C LYS A 345 -70.27 -13.95 29.68
N LEU A 346 -71.46 -13.71 29.11
CA LEU A 346 -72.58 -13.07 29.82
C LEU A 346 -72.90 -13.83 31.12
N LYS A 347 -73.02 -13.11 32.25
CA LYS A 347 -73.20 -13.59 33.64
C LYS A 347 -71.93 -14.03 34.40
N GLU A 348 -70.72 -13.79 33.88
CA GLU A 348 -69.51 -13.87 34.72
C GLU A 348 -69.37 -12.63 35.63
N SER A 349 -68.82 -12.84 36.83
CA SER A 349 -68.49 -11.77 37.77
C SER A 349 -67.27 -11.02 37.24
N PHE A 350 -67.42 -9.73 36.94
CA PHE A 350 -66.28 -8.91 36.54
C PHE A 350 -65.24 -8.78 37.66
N ILE A 351 -65.68 -8.87 38.92
CA ILE A 351 -64.81 -8.80 40.09
C ILE A 351 -63.83 -9.99 40.09
N ASP A 352 -64.27 -11.17 39.67
CA ASP A 352 -63.43 -12.39 39.68
C ASP A 352 -62.32 -12.33 38.62
N LEU A 353 -62.48 -11.48 37.59
CA LEU A 353 -61.48 -11.22 36.55
C LEU A 353 -60.41 -10.20 37.00
N LEU A 354 -60.62 -9.53 38.13
CA LEU A 354 -59.66 -8.57 38.69
C LEU A 354 -58.61 -9.26 39.56
N TYR A 355 -57.43 -8.66 39.62
CA TYR A 355 -56.39 -9.07 40.57
C TYR A 355 -56.88 -8.93 42.02
N GLY A 356 -56.56 -9.89 42.90
CA GLY A 356 -57.21 -10.06 44.20
C GLY A 356 -57.26 -8.80 45.09
N GLU A 357 -56.22 -7.96 45.08
CA GLU A 357 -56.16 -6.71 45.85
C GLU A 357 -57.12 -5.63 45.33
N ASP A 358 -57.43 -5.65 44.03
CA ASP A 358 -58.27 -4.66 43.36
C ASP A 358 -59.77 -5.02 43.46
N GLN A 359 -60.10 -6.28 43.82
CA GLN A 359 -61.47 -6.80 43.95
C GLN A 359 -62.27 -6.09 45.05
N GLU A 360 -61.69 -5.96 46.26
CA GLU A 360 -62.34 -5.26 47.37
C GLU A 360 -62.49 -3.75 47.09
N THR A 361 -61.46 -3.16 46.51
CA THR A 361 -61.40 -1.73 46.21
C THR A 361 -62.47 -1.36 45.17
N PHE A 362 -62.55 -2.14 44.09
CA PHE A 362 -63.56 -1.95 43.06
C PHE A 362 -64.99 -2.15 43.60
N SER A 363 -65.21 -3.18 44.43
CA SER A 363 -66.52 -3.44 45.05
C SER A 363 -67.01 -2.27 45.92
N LYS A 364 -66.09 -1.60 46.64
CA LYS A 364 -66.41 -0.40 47.42
C LYS A 364 -66.80 0.78 46.52
N ILE A 365 -66.05 1.02 45.45
CA ILE A 365 -66.32 2.12 44.50
C ILE A 365 -67.65 1.88 43.76
N LEU A 366 -67.93 0.65 43.34
CA LEU A 366 -69.18 0.27 42.68
C LEU A 366 -70.39 0.51 43.60
N ASN A 367 -70.29 0.09 44.87
CA ASN A 367 -71.33 0.33 45.86
C ASN A 367 -71.54 1.83 46.17
N GLN A 368 -70.46 2.61 46.25
CA GLN A 368 -70.55 4.06 46.43
C GLN A 368 -71.20 4.76 45.23
N CYS A 369 -70.84 4.37 44.01
CA CYS A 369 -71.43 4.89 42.78
C CYS A 369 -72.95 4.63 42.71
N LEU A 370 -73.38 3.41 43.07
CA LEU A 370 -74.79 3.02 43.11
C LEU A 370 -75.57 3.72 44.23
N LYS A 371 -74.97 3.88 45.41
CA LYS A 371 -75.62 4.49 46.58
C LYS A 371 -75.74 6.01 46.44
N ASN A 372 -74.70 6.67 45.94
CA ASN A 372 -74.63 8.14 45.83
C ASN A 372 -75.12 8.66 44.47
N ASN A 373 -75.32 7.79 43.49
CA ASN A 373 -75.78 8.13 42.15
C ASN A 373 -74.90 9.18 41.44
N LEU A 374 -73.60 9.11 41.71
CA LEU A 374 -72.57 9.99 41.14
C LEU A 374 -71.61 9.16 40.28
N PRO A 375 -71.17 9.70 39.13
CA PRO A 375 -70.15 9.05 38.34
C PRO A 375 -68.86 8.92 39.16
N SER A 376 -68.23 7.76 39.09
CA SER A 376 -67.02 7.45 39.87
C SER A 376 -65.96 6.84 38.95
N GLU A 377 -64.71 7.19 39.17
CA GLU A 377 -63.59 6.58 38.45
C GLU A 377 -62.97 5.46 39.27
N ALA A 378 -62.64 4.35 38.61
CA ALA A 378 -61.97 3.21 39.18
C ALA A 378 -60.77 2.79 38.33
N TRP A 379 -59.70 2.35 38.99
CA TRP A 379 -58.50 1.82 38.37
C TRP A 379 -58.34 0.37 38.81
N VAL A 380 -58.28 -0.56 37.86
CA VAL A 380 -58.26 -2.01 38.16
C VAL A 380 -57.34 -2.76 37.21
N ARG A 381 -56.71 -3.83 37.70
CA ARG A 381 -55.90 -4.75 36.90
C ARG A 381 -56.69 -6.01 36.53
N LEU A 382 -56.70 -6.38 35.25
CA LEU A 382 -57.22 -7.67 34.80
C LEU A 382 -56.18 -8.77 34.92
N ASN A 383 -56.63 -9.94 35.35
CA ASN A 383 -55.84 -11.16 35.42
C ASN A 383 -56.34 -12.15 34.35
N PHE A 384 -55.68 -12.17 33.19
CA PHE A 384 -55.80 -13.28 32.25
C PHE A 384 -54.71 -14.30 32.57
N GLN A 385 -54.94 -15.59 32.31
CA GLN A 385 -54.07 -16.69 32.76
C GLN A 385 -52.64 -16.70 32.16
N ASP A 386 -52.22 -15.65 31.45
CA ASP A 386 -50.86 -15.41 30.96
C ASP A 386 -50.29 -14.15 31.65
N GLU A 387 -49.01 -14.17 32.06
CA GLU A 387 -48.30 -13.26 32.99
C GLU A 387 -48.30 -11.73 32.68
N ASN A 388 -49.19 -11.20 31.85
CA ASN A 388 -49.32 -9.77 31.56
C ASN A 388 -50.59 -9.16 32.18
N SER A 389 -50.45 -8.51 33.34
CA SER A 389 -51.53 -7.72 33.94
C SER A 389 -51.79 -6.44 33.14
N THR A 390 -53.03 -6.22 32.69
CA THR A 390 -53.44 -4.99 31.97
C THR A 390 -54.15 -4.03 32.91
N TRP A 391 -53.72 -2.76 32.94
CA TRP A 391 -54.37 -1.70 33.72
C TRP A 391 -55.53 -1.09 32.94
N LEU A 392 -56.71 -1.05 33.57
CA LEU A 392 -57.91 -0.43 33.03
C LEU A 392 -58.27 0.81 33.85
N ARG A 393 -58.51 1.93 33.15
CA ARG A 393 -59.26 3.06 33.70
C ARG A 393 -60.73 2.86 33.37
N MET A 394 -61.58 2.83 34.39
CA MET A 394 -63.02 2.65 34.26
C MET A 394 -63.75 3.88 34.81
N GLU A 395 -64.66 4.42 34.01
CA GLU A 395 -65.62 5.44 34.42
C GLU A 395 -66.99 4.78 34.63
N LEU A 396 -67.42 4.73 35.88
CA LEU A 396 -68.66 4.11 36.33
C LEU A 396 -69.77 5.17 36.34
N CYS A 397 -70.72 5.04 35.41
CA CYS A 397 -71.86 5.93 35.28
C CYS A 397 -73.15 5.22 35.71
N PRO A 398 -73.80 5.61 36.82
CA PRO A 398 -75.03 4.98 37.27
C PRO A 398 -76.17 5.32 36.32
N LYS A 399 -76.88 4.31 35.81
CA LYS A 399 -78.00 4.52 34.87
C LYS A 399 -79.32 4.61 35.64
N LYS A 400 -79.98 5.76 35.61
CA LYS A 400 -81.35 5.90 36.11
C LYS A 400 -82.34 5.28 35.13
N GLY A 401 -82.90 4.14 35.50
CA GLY A 401 -84.15 3.57 34.96
C GLY A 401 -84.20 3.33 33.44
N PHE A 402 -83.88 2.10 33.02
CA PHE A 402 -84.49 1.52 31.81
C PHE A 402 -84.76 0.02 32.05
N THR A 403 -86.02 -0.34 31.86
CA THR A 403 -86.70 -1.63 32.03
C THR A 403 -86.14 -2.71 31.11
N ALA A 404 -85.63 -3.85 31.61
CA ALA A 404 -86.42 -5.09 31.75
C ALA A 404 -86.01 -5.97 32.96
N PHE A 405 -85.06 -5.54 33.79
CA PHE A 405 -84.65 -6.23 35.01
C PHE A 405 -84.65 -5.27 36.20
N LYS A 406 -85.39 -5.61 37.27
CA LYS A 406 -85.64 -4.81 38.50
C LYS A 406 -84.39 -4.63 39.40
N LYS A 407 -83.22 -4.28 38.86
CA LYS A 407 -81.97 -4.10 39.64
C LYS A 407 -81.19 -2.86 39.17
N PRO A 408 -80.56 -2.10 40.10
CA PRO A 408 -79.75 -0.94 39.75
C PRO A 408 -78.49 -1.38 38.99
N SER A 409 -78.20 -0.72 37.86
CA SER A 409 -77.12 -1.06 36.94
C SER A 409 -76.22 0.13 36.67
N VAL A 410 -74.91 -0.13 36.54
CA VAL A 410 -73.87 0.86 36.21
C VAL A 410 -73.35 0.57 34.81
N ILE A 411 -73.22 1.61 33.98
CA ILE A 411 -72.47 1.53 32.73
C ILE A 411 -71.02 1.87 33.05
N ALA A 412 -70.12 0.93 32.83
CA ALA A 412 -68.69 1.13 32.92
C ALA A 412 -68.11 1.40 31.52
N ASN A 413 -67.65 2.62 31.28
CA ASN A 413 -66.82 2.93 30.13
C ASN A 413 -65.38 2.62 30.50
N PHE A 414 -64.67 1.83 29.70
CA PHE A 414 -63.27 1.53 29.98
C PHE A 414 -62.35 1.96 28.85
N THR A 415 -61.18 2.45 29.26
CA THR A 415 -60.07 2.76 28.38
C THR A 415 -58.93 1.85 28.80
N ALA A 416 -58.63 0.85 27.97
CA ALA A 416 -57.52 -0.04 28.24
C ALA A 416 -56.21 0.73 28.03
N MET A 417 -55.41 0.85 29.09
CA MET A 417 -54.00 1.15 28.93
C MET A 417 -53.30 -0.18 28.71
N ILE A 418 -52.98 -0.48 27.45
CA ILE A 418 -51.90 -1.43 27.19
C ILE A 418 -50.72 -0.88 27.99
N ASN A 419 -50.14 -1.74 28.83
CA ASN A 419 -48.95 -1.44 29.58
C ASN A 419 -47.78 -1.27 28.57
N LYS A 420 -47.76 -0.17 27.81
CA LYS A 420 -46.51 0.41 27.35
C LYS A 420 -45.93 1.10 28.58
N SER A 421 -45.37 0.27 29.45
CA SER A 421 -44.45 0.68 30.50
C SER A 421 -43.22 1.28 29.82
N SER A 422 -43.34 2.54 29.42
CA SER A 422 -42.29 3.38 28.84
C SER A 422 -41.15 3.66 29.81
N SER A 423 -41.23 3.19 31.07
CA SER A 423 -40.13 3.21 32.04
C SER A 423 -39.27 1.93 32.00
N VAL A 424 -39.87 0.75 31.82
CA VAL A 424 -39.12 -0.53 31.74
C VAL A 424 -38.57 -0.76 30.33
N GLN A 425 -39.35 -0.44 29.29
CA GLN A 425 -38.87 -0.53 27.90
C GLN A 425 -37.77 0.50 27.60
N LYS A 426 -37.81 1.73 28.12
CA LYS A 426 -36.64 2.64 27.99
C LYS A 426 -35.39 2.05 28.63
N SER A 427 -35.52 1.48 29.84
CA SER A 427 -34.39 0.86 30.53
C SER A 427 -33.79 -0.32 29.76
N ILE A 428 -34.63 -1.23 29.26
CA ILE A 428 -34.20 -2.45 28.53
C ILE A 428 -33.77 -2.12 27.10
N PHE A 429 -34.42 -1.14 26.44
CA PHE A 429 -34.07 -0.68 25.11
C PHE A 429 -32.78 0.13 25.11
N ASP A 430 -32.57 1.03 26.09
CA ASP A 430 -31.29 1.74 26.27
C ASP A 430 -30.15 0.78 26.62
N GLU A 431 -30.42 -0.27 27.41
CA GLU A 431 -29.42 -1.29 27.77
C GLU A 431 -29.08 -2.22 26.60
N SER A 432 -30.10 -2.65 25.84
CA SER A 432 -29.93 -3.44 24.62
C SER A 432 -29.24 -2.62 23.53
N LEU A 433 -29.58 -1.33 23.38
CA LEU A 433 -29.01 -0.43 22.39
C LEU A 433 -27.58 -0.04 22.77
N LEU A 434 -27.27 0.23 24.05
CA LEU A 434 -25.90 0.41 24.54
C LEU A 434 -25.05 -0.83 24.30
N ASN A 435 -25.58 -2.03 24.58
CA ASN A 435 -24.84 -3.27 24.31
C ASN A 435 -24.67 -3.50 22.80
N LEU A 436 -25.75 -3.45 22.00
CA LEU A 436 -25.68 -3.64 20.54
C LEU A 436 -24.74 -2.65 19.85
N THR A 437 -24.83 -1.36 20.21
CA THR A 437 -23.93 -0.33 19.65
C THR A 437 -22.49 -0.50 20.11
N GLY A 438 -22.28 -0.95 21.36
CA GLY A 438 -20.96 -1.27 21.88
C GLY A 438 -20.30 -2.47 21.21
N THR A 439 -21.05 -3.56 20.99
CA THR A 439 -20.52 -4.77 20.33
C THR A 439 -20.27 -4.55 18.84
N LEU A 440 -21.18 -3.87 18.14
CA LEU A 440 -21.05 -3.59 16.70
C LEU A 440 -19.91 -2.61 16.39
N ALA A 441 -19.66 -1.62 17.25
CA ALA A 441 -18.61 -0.62 17.04
C ALA A 441 -17.28 -0.94 17.78
N LYS A 442 -17.20 -2.05 18.54
CA LYS A 442 -16.10 -2.37 19.46
C LYS A 442 -15.78 -1.23 20.44
N VAL A 443 -16.82 -0.54 20.92
CA VAL A 443 -16.73 0.62 21.82
C VAL A 443 -17.25 0.25 23.19
N GLY A 444 -16.45 0.48 24.24
CA GLY A 444 -16.90 0.31 25.61
C GLY A 444 -17.75 1.50 26.05
N GLY A 445 -19.07 1.34 26.13
CA GLY A 445 -20.01 2.37 26.60
C GLY A 445 -20.38 2.24 28.08
N TRP A 446 -20.69 3.36 28.73
CA TRP A 446 -21.34 3.44 30.04
C TRP A 446 -22.31 4.63 30.11
N TYR A 447 -23.30 4.51 30.98
CA TYR A 447 -24.26 5.55 31.29
C TYR A 447 -24.49 5.65 32.79
N TYR A 448 -24.46 6.85 33.33
CA TYR A 448 -24.74 7.14 34.73
C TYR A 448 -25.96 8.04 34.85
N HIS A 449 -26.97 7.60 35.59
CA HIS A 449 -28.18 8.36 35.85
C HIS A 449 -28.03 9.18 37.14
N LEU A 450 -28.20 10.50 37.07
CA LEU A 450 -27.95 11.41 38.19
C LEU A 450 -28.95 11.24 39.35
N GLU A 451 -30.23 11.04 39.05
CA GLU A 451 -31.30 10.98 40.06
C GLU A 451 -31.39 9.62 40.78
N SER A 452 -31.34 8.52 40.03
CA SER A 452 -31.35 7.15 40.57
C SER A 452 -29.99 6.68 41.09
N GLY A 453 -28.90 7.37 40.76
CA GLY A 453 -27.53 6.95 41.08
C GLY A 453 -27.08 5.66 40.38
N SER A 454 -27.84 5.18 39.39
CA SER A 454 -27.56 3.91 38.72
C SER A 454 -26.49 4.06 37.63
N LEU A 455 -25.47 3.20 37.65
CA LEU A 455 -24.46 3.09 36.61
C LEU A 455 -24.75 1.86 35.74
N LYS A 456 -24.93 2.08 34.45
CA LYS A 456 -25.03 1.04 33.42
C LYS A 456 -23.73 0.98 32.63
N THR A 457 -23.26 -0.24 32.36
CA THR A 457 -22.01 -0.48 31.62
C THR A 457 -22.23 -1.55 30.56
N THR A 458 -21.61 -1.37 29.41
CA THR A 458 -21.59 -2.39 28.34
C THR A 458 -20.62 -3.52 28.65
N GLU A 459 -20.85 -4.68 28.05
CA GLU A 459 -19.93 -5.82 28.17
C GLU A 459 -18.53 -5.50 27.61
N MET A 460 -18.47 -4.79 26.47
CA MET A 460 -17.22 -4.33 25.85
C MET A 460 -16.41 -3.41 26.78
N LEU A 461 -17.05 -2.55 27.58
CA LEU A 461 -16.34 -1.73 28.56
C LEU A 461 -15.68 -2.58 29.64
N ARG A 462 -16.34 -3.67 30.08
CA ARG A 462 -15.80 -4.57 31.09
C ARG A 462 -14.61 -5.35 30.56
N GLU A 463 -14.64 -5.75 29.29
CA GLU A 463 -13.50 -6.36 28.60
C GLU A 463 -12.34 -5.37 28.45
N VAL A 464 -12.60 -4.14 28.03
CA VAL A 464 -11.57 -3.10 27.86
C VAL A 464 -10.91 -2.74 29.21
N LEU A 465 -11.70 -2.67 30.29
CA LEU A 465 -11.22 -2.34 31.64
C LEU A 465 -10.75 -3.55 32.44
N GLY A 466 -10.98 -4.77 31.93
CA GLY A 466 -10.51 -6.01 32.52
C GLY A 466 -11.06 -6.36 33.90
N SER A 467 -12.31 -6.00 34.19
CA SER A 467 -12.92 -6.08 35.54
C SER A 467 -14.05 -7.12 35.60
N ASN A 468 -14.14 -7.85 36.73
CA ASN A 468 -15.20 -8.85 36.97
C ASN A 468 -16.58 -8.20 37.18
N LYS A 469 -17.64 -8.96 36.84
CA LYS A 469 -19.06 -8.55 36.79
C LYS A 469 -19.58 -7.74 37.99
N ASP A 470 -19.01 -7.91 39.19
CA ASP A 470 -19.53 -7.30 40.43
C ASP A 470 -18.86 -5.97 40.85
N SER A 471 -17.87 -5.46 40.11
CA SER A 471 -17.00 -4.35 40.55
C SER A 471 -17.33 -2.96 39.97
N LEU A 472 -18.35 -2.85 39.12
CA LEU A 472 -18.72 -1.62 38.38
C LEU A 472 -20.14 -1.14 38.69
N ASN A 473 -20.55 -1.17 39.96
CA ASN A 473 -21.91 -0.81 40.38
C ASN A 473 -22.09 0.68 40.70
N SER A 474 -21.00 1.46 40.70
CA SER A 474 -21.04 2.88 41.04
C SER A 474 -20.05 3.70 40.23
N ILE A 475 -20.44 4.95 39.97
CA ILE A 475 -19.64 5.94 39.22
C ILE A 475 -18.28 6.22 39.88
N PHE A 476 -18.15 6.03 41.20
CA PHE A 476 -16.90 6.19 41.93
C PHE A 476 -15.89 5.06 41.64
N HIS A 477 -16.38 3.82 41.47
CA HIS A 477 -15.52 2.71 41.07
C HIS A 477 -15.05 2.87 39.63
N LEU A 478 -15.95 3.29 38.74
CA LEU A 478 -15.61 3.60 37.34
C LEU A 478 -14.57 4.72 37.25
N SER A 479 -14.77 5.83 37.96
CA SER A 479 -13.83 6.96 37.94
C SER A 479 -12.47 6.59 38.52
N SER A 480 -12.40 5.73 39.54
CA SER A 480 -11.14 5.23 40.11
C SER A 480 -10.35 4.39 39.11
N ILE A 481 -11.02 3.47 38.41
CA ILE A 481 -10.38 2.61 37.40
C ILE A 481 -9.87 3.46 36.22
N LEU A 482 -10.71 4.36 35.69
CA LEU A 482 -10.32 5.24 34.59
C LEU A 482 -9.21 6.23 35.00
N SER A 483 -9.20 6.68 36.25
CA SER A 483 -8.13 7.55 36.75
C SER A 483 -6.80 6.83 36.87
N ARG A 484 -6.81 5.56 37.27
CA ARG A 484 -5.62 4.70 37.32
C ARG A 484 -5.07 4.40 35.93
N LEU A 485 -5.96 4.18 34.95
CA LEU A 485 -5.57 3.90 33.57
C LEU A 485 -5.05 5.13 32.83
N SER A 486 -5.66 6.30 33.04
CA SER A 486 -5.28 7.55 32.37
C SER A 486 -4.19 8.35 33.08
N GLY A 487 -3.91 8.06 34.35
CA GLY A 487 -3.02 8.86 35.20
C GLY A 487 -3.58 10.23 35.57
N ARG A 488 -4.85 10.52 35.27
CA ARG A 488 -5.53 11.79 35.56
C ARG A 488 -6.74 11.57 36.46
N ASN A 489 -7.14 12.58 37.23
CA ASN A 489 -8.34 12.48 38.06
C ASN A 489 -9.61 12.66 37.21
N ILE A 490 -10.20 11.55 36.77
CA ILE A 490 -11.40 11.54 35.91
C ILE A 490 -12.66 12.00 36.67
N ALA A 491 -12.68 11.91 38.00
CA ALA A 491 -13.82 12.39 38.79
C ALA A 491 -14.05 13.90 38.62
N VAL A 492 -12.97 14.68 38.49
CA VAL A 492 -13.04 16.13 38.21
C VAL A 492 -13.68 16.38 36.84
N LEU A 493 -13.29 15.61 35.82
CA LEU A 493 -13.87 15.72 34.48
C LEU A 493 -15.37 15.38 34.46
N PHE A 494 -15.83 14.41 35.26
CA PHE A 494 -17.25 14.12 35.38
C PHE A 494 -18.04 15.28 35.97
N ILE A 495 -17.55 15.86 37.07
CA ILE A 495 -18.17 17.01 37.74
C ILE A 495 -18.20 18.22 36.79
N GLU A 496 -17.11 18.45 36.08
CA GLU A 496 -16.99 19.57 35.14
C GLU A 496 -17.92 19.41 33.93
N CYS A 497 -18.07 18.19 33.40
CA CYS A 497 -19.04 17.89 32.33
C CYS A 497 -20.49 18.12 32.78
N ILE A 498 -20.84 17.72 34.01
CA ILE A 498 -22.19 17.92 34.57
C ILE A 498 -22.47 19.40 34.81
N ASN A 499 -21.56 20.11 35.47
CA ASN A 499 -21.75 21.50 35.86
C ASN A 499 -21.74 22.44 34.65
N ASN A 500 -20.81 22.23 33.72
CA ASN A 500 -20.64 23.11 32.56
C ASN A 500 -21.49 22.68 31.36
N ARG A 501 -22.17 21.53 31.45
CA ARG A 501 -23.01 20.94 30.39
C ARG A 501 -22.29 20.78 29.05
N LYS A 502 -20.96 20.59 29.10
CA LYS A 502 -20.11 20.45 27.91
C LYS A 502 -19.54 19.04 27.82
N PRO A 503 -19.44 18.49 26.60
CA PRO A 503 -18.77 17.22 26.39
C PRO A 503 -17.26 17.36 26.62
N ALA A 504 -16.63 16.31 27.13
CA ALA A 504 -15.17 16.21 27.26
C ALA A 504 -14.65 15.02 26.45
N SER A 505 -13.45 15.15 25.91
CA SER A 505 -12.74 14.05 25.26
C SER A 505 -11.30 14.01 25.77
N LEU A 506 -10.79 12.80 25.98
CA LEU A 506 -9.44 12.56 26.50
C LEU A 506 -8.83 11.36 25.77
N GLU A 507 -7.61 11.52 25.28
CA GLU A 507 -6.80 10.42 24.76
C GLU A 507 -5.65 10.13 25.72
N PHE A 508 -5.41 8.86 26.01
CA PHE A 508 -4.34 8.44 26.90
C PHE A 508 -3.81 7.04 26.54
N GLU A 509 -2.55 6.80 26.88
CA GLU A 509 -1.89 5.50 26.74
C GLU A 509 -2.04 4.71 28.06
N ALA A 510 -2.50 3.47 27.98
CA ALA A 510 -2.62 2.59 29.13
C ALA A 510 -2.10 1.17 28.83
N LEU A 511 -1.65 0.46 29.86
CA LEU A 511 -1.25 -0.94 29.76
C LEU A 511 -2.51 -1.81 29.72
N GLY A 512 -2.70 -2.58 28.64
CA GLY A 512 -3.78 -3.55 28.56
C GLY A 512 -3.54 -4.79 29.43
N GLN A 513 -4.53 -5.68 29.55
CA GLN A 513 -4.48 -6.92 30.35
C GLN A 513 -3.30 -7.89 30.00
N HIS A 514 -2.60 -7.68 28.88
CA HIS A 514 -1.49 -8.53 28.41
C HIS A 514 -0.16 -7.76 28.24
N GLU A 515 0.11 -6.76 29.08
CA GLU A 515 1.37 -5.97 29.12
C GLU A 515 1.72 -5.16 27.85
N LYS A 516 0.90 -5.20 26.79
CA LYS A 516 1.06 -4.33 25.61
C LYS A 516 0.41 -2.98 25.86
N LYS A 517 1.19 -1.91 25.64
CA LYS A 517 0.69 -0.52 25.65
C LYS A 517 -0.34 -0.31 24.54
N LYS A 518 -1.49 0.26 24.91
CA LYS A 518 -2.61 0.57 24.02
C LYS A 518 -3.02 2.02 24.19
N TRP A 519 -3.48 2.64 23.10
CA TRP A 519 -4.03 4.00 23.11
C TRP A 519 -5.55 3.95 23.19
N PHE A 520 -6.11 4.69 24.15
CA PHE A 520 -7.55 4.79 24.35
C PHE A 520 -8.02 6.22 24.13
N ARG A 521 -9.15 6.37 23.43
CA ARG A 521 -9.91 7.61 23.36
C ARG A 521 -11.16 7.46 24.19
N MET A 522 -11.33 8.32 25.18
CA MET A 522 -12.52 8.42 26.00
C MET A 522 -13.31 9.67 25.65
N MET A 523 -14.61 9.55 25.42
CA MET A 523 -15.53 10.67 25.30
C MET A 523 -16.58 10.61 26.39
N ILE A 524 -16.90 11.75 26.98
CA ILE A 524 -17.90 11.90 28.05
C ILE A 524 -18.85 13.02 27.63
N ARG A 525 -20.16 12.77 27.69
CA ARG A 525 -21.19 13.74 27.36
C ARG A 525 -22.27 13.77 28.44
N PRO A 526 -22.73 14.95 28.87
CA PRO A 526 -23.90 15.05 29.73
C PRO A 526 -25.17 14.70 28.94
N SER A 527 -26.02 13.87 29.56
CA SER A 527 -27.41 13.68 29.15
C SER A 527 -28.23 14.81 29.73
N ILE A 528 -28.97 15.55 28.91
CA ILE A 528 -29.75 16.72 29.34
C ILE A 528 -31.21 16.46 28.96
N SER A 529 -32.16 16.85 29.81
CA SER A 529 -33.60 16.84 29.50
C SER A 529 -33.95 17.93 28.48
N ASP A 530 -35.14 17.84 27.87
CA ASP A 530 -35.66 18.87 26.95
C ASP A 530 -35.81 20.26 27.62
N GLU A 531 -35.85 20.30 28.96
CA GLU A 531 -35.86 21.53 29.77
C GLU A 531 -34.46 22.02 30.17
N GLY A 532 -33.40 21.37 29.68
CA GLY A 532 -32.01 21.80 29.91
C GLY A 532 -31.41 21.33 31.24
N VAL A 533 -32.05 20.38 31.94
CA VAL A 533 -31.56 19.83 33.23
C VAL A 533 -30.69 18.60 32.97
N PRO A 534 -29.47 18.49 33.54
CA PRO A 534 -28.64 17.31 33.38
C PRO A 534 -29.29 16.09 34.06
N MET A 535 -29.65 15.07 33.28
CA MET A 535 -30.23 13.80 33.74
C MET A 535 -29.20 12.70 33.97
N GLY A 536 -28.00 12.81 33.37
CA GLY A 536 -26.95 11.81 33.54
C GLY A 536 -25.66 12.10 32.78
N LEU A 537 -24.76 11.14 32.72
CA LEU A 537 -23.53 11.15 31.93
C LEU A 537 -23.46 9.91 31.04
N TYR A 538 -23.20 10.11 29.76
CA TYR A 538 -22.77 9.07 28.83
C TYR A 538 -21.26 9.11 28.70
N GLY A 539 -20.63 7.94 28.64
CA GLY A 539 -19.24 7.86 28.23
C GLY A 539 -18.96 6.67 27.34
N SER A 540 -17.96 6.84 26.49
CA SER A 540 -17.44 5.78 25.62
C SER A 540 -15.92 5.74 25.71
N ILE A 541 -15.35 4.55 25.59
CA ILE A 541 -13.91 4.32 25.45
C ILE A 541 -13.65 3.44 24.22
N VAL A 542 -12.70 3.85 23.38
CA VAL A 542 -12.34 3.17 22.14
C VAL A 542 -10.83 2.92 22.13
N ASP A 543 -10.42 1.72 21.72
CA ASP A 543 -9.03 1.42 21.40
C ASP A 543 -8.69 2.05 20.04
N ILE A 544 -7.85 3.08 20.05
CA ILE A 544 -7.40 3.81 18.85
C ILE A 544 -5.95 3.46 18.47
N SER A 545 -5.42 2.34 19.00
CA SER A 545 -4.03 1.94 18.77
C SER A 545 -3.70 1.74 17.28
N GLU A 546 -4.62 1.18 16.51
CA GLU A 546 -4.43 0.97 15.07
C GLU A 546 -4.44 2.30 14.31
N THR A 547 -5.42 3.16 14.58
CA THR A 547 -5.51 4.51 14.00
C THR A 547 -4.26 5.34 14.30
N ARG A 548 -3.79 5.34 15.56
CA ARG A 548 -2.56 6.05 15.95
C ARG A 548 -1.30 5.50 15.27
N ARG A 549 -1.20 4.18 15.08
CA ARG A 549 -0.07 3.59 14.33
C ARG A 549 -0.08 4.01 12.87
N VAL A 550 -1.24 4.06 12.23
CA VAL A 550 -1.37 4.51 10.84
C VAL A 550 -1.02 5.98 10.70
N GLU A 551 -1.54 6.85 11.57
CA GLU A 551 -1.19 8.28 11.60
C GLU A 551 0.31 8.50 11.80
N GLN A 552 0.92 7.84 12.79
CA GLN A 552 2.37 7.95 13.04
C GLN A 552 3.21 7.39 11.90
N SER A 553 2.77 6.29 11.28
CA SER A 553 3.45 5.74 10.11
C SER A 553 3.37 6.70 8.93
N LEU A 554 2.22 7.35 8.72
CA LEU A 554 2.04 8.33 7.66
C LEU A 554 2.91 9.58 7.91
N GLU A 555 2.92 10.10 9.13
CA GLU A 555 3.77 11.23 9.52
C GLU A 555 5.25 10.90 9.33
N LYS A 556 5.69 9.71 9.76
CA LYS A 556 7.05 9.22 9.54
C LYS A 556 7.38 9.07 8.05
N ASN A 557 6.44 8.55 7.25
CA ASN A 557 6.62 8.40 5.80
C ASN A 557 6.69 9.77 5.11
N LEU A 558 5.86 10.74 5.50
CA LEU A 558 5.90 12.12 4.99
C LEU A 558 7.21 12.82 5.36
N LEU A 559 7.67 12.68 6.61
CA LEU A 559 8.99 13.21 7.03
C LEU A 559 10.12 12.57 6.24
N THR A 560 10.09 11.24 6.07
CA THR A 560 11.09 10.51 5.28
C THR A 560 11.08 10.96 3.83
N TYR A 561 9.90 11.12 3.23
CA TYR A 561 9.72 11.64 1.88
C TYR A 561 10.30 13.04 1.73
N ASN A 562 9.95 13.97 2.63
CA ASN A 562 10.47 15.33 2.62
C ASN A 562 12.00 15.35 2.76
N LEU A 563 12.57 14.53 3.64
CA LEU A 563 14.03 14.41 3.80
C LEU A 563 14.71 13.84 2.55
N ILE A 564 14.11 12.86 1.88
CA ILE A 564 14.67 12.33 0.62
C ILE A 564 14.65 13.42 -0.44
N VAL A 565 13.49 14.05 -0.65
CA VAL A 565 13.30 15.06 -1.70
C VAL A 565 14.17 16.29 -1.48
N ASP A 566 14.37 16.72 -0.23
CA ASP A 566 15.22 17.86 0.11
C ASP A 566 16.73 17.55 0.04
N ASN A 567 17.13 16.28 0.21
CA ASN A 567 18.53 15.86 0.09
C ASN A 567 18.91 15.38 -1.33
N LEU A 568 17.97 15.36 -2.28
CA LEU A 568 18.31 15.15 -3.68
C LEU A 568 19.25 16.26 -4.17
N THR A 569 20.38 15.87 -4.76
CA THR A 569 21.35 16.80 -5.37
C THR A 569 20.84 17.44 -6.67
N ASP A 570 19.77 16.88 -7.25
CA ASP A 570 19.13 17.37 -8.46
C ASP A 570 17.92 18.24 -8.09
N GLY A 571 17.62 19.22 -8.92
CA GLY A 571 16.44 20.07 -8.76
C GLY A 571 15.18 19.30 -9.17
N LEU A 572 14.16 19.31 -8.33
CA LEU A 572 12.86 18.68 -8.60
C LEU A 572 11.77 19.75 -8.64
N VAL A 573 11.00 19.77 -9.72
CA VAL A 573 9.85 20.66 -9.92
C VAL A 573 8.66 19.81 -10.34
N GLU A 574 7.54 19.91 -9.64
CA GLU A 574 6.29 19.27 -10.03
C GLU A 574 5.34 20.32 -10.62
N ILE A 575 4.68 19.97 -11.72
CA ILE A 575 3.75 20.82 -12.44
C ILE A 575 2.42 20.09 -12.65
N ASP A 576 1.31 20.83 -12.64
CA ASP A 576 -0.01 20.31 -12.95
C ASP A 576 -0.24 20.16 -14.48
N SER A 577 -1.40 19.64 -14.88
CA SER A 577 -1.81 19.53 -16.29
C SER A 577 -1.94 20.87 -17.02
N SER A 578 -2.04 21.97 -16.26
CA SER A 578 -2.13 23.35 -16.75
C SER A 578 -0.77 24.05 -16.80
N LEU A 579 0.33 23.31 -16.58
CA LEU A 579 1.73 23.80 -16.56
C LEU A 579 2.04 24.78 -15.43
N ASN A 580 1.28 24.74 -14.34
CA ASN A 580 1.58 25.50 -13.13
C ASN A 580 2.38 24.66 -12.14
N VAL A 581 3.34 25.30 -11.50
CA VAL A 581 4.22 24.70 -10.51
C VAL A 581 3.45 24.43 -9.23
N SER A 582 3.38 23.15 -8.84
CA SER A 582 2.74 22.68 -7.62
C SER A 582 3.75 22.40 -6.51
N PHE A 583 4.98 21.99 -6.85
CA PHE A 583 6.03 21.70 -5.88
C PHE A 583 7.43 22.00 -6.43
N VAL A 584 8.34 22.44 -5.55
CA VAL A 584 9.77 22.67 -5.87
C VAL A 584 10.63 22.29 -4.68
N ASN A 585 11.60 21.40 -4.88
CA ASN A 585 12.55 21.02 -3.81
C ASN A 585 13.59 22.11 -3.53
N ARG A 586 14.26 22.01 -2.37
CA ARG A 586 15.28 23.00 -1.95
C ARG A 586 16.38 23.22 -2.99
N ASN A 587 16.83 22.15 -3.65
CA ASN A 587 17.93 22.25 -4.61
C ASN A 587 17.52 22.98 -5.90
N ALA A 588 16.31 22.74 -6.42
CA ALA A 588 15.78 23.50 -7.55
C ALA A 588 15.66 25.00 -7.21
N LYS A 589 15.21 25.34 -5.99
CA LYS A 589 15.18 26.75 -5.53
C LYS A 589 16.57 27.39 -5.54
N SER A 590 17.57 26.68 -5.02
CA SER A 590 18.95 27.16 -5.00
C SER A 590 19.55 27.28 -6.40
N LEU A 591 19.27 26.33 -7.29
CA LEU A 591 19.77 26.30 -8.65
C LEU A 591 19.17 27.45 -9.48
N LEU A 592 17.86 27.68 -9.34
CA LEU A 592 17.12 28.71 -10.06
C LEU A 592 17.24 30.11 -9.43
N GLN A 593 17.98 30.26 -8.32
CA GLN A 593 18.22 31.54 -7.63
C GLN A 593 16.93 32.33 -7.33
N LYS A 594 15.86 31.64 -6.96
CA LYS A 594 14.57 32.24 -6.59
C LYS A 594 14.38 32.19 -5.07
N ASP A 595 13.86 33.27 -4.49
CA ASP A 595 13.65 33.40 -3.05
C ASP A 595 12.64 32.39 -2.49
N LYS A 596 12.81 32.06 -1.20
CA LYS A 596 12.02 31.05 -0.48
C LYS A 596 10.52 31.33 -0.46
N GLU A 597 10.12 32.60 -0.55
CA GLU A 597 8.74 33.06 -0.35
C GLU A 597 7.89 33.13 -1.63
N LEU A 598 8.50 33.03 -2.81
CA LEU A 598 7.79 33.21 -4.10
C LEU A 598 7.05 31.95 -4.60
N PHE A 599 7.28 30.79 -4.00
CA PHE A 599 6.75 29.50 -4.50
C PHE A 599 5.36 29.12 -3.98
N VAL A 600 4.64 30.10 -3.44
CA VAL A 600 3.34 29.91 -2.82
C VAL A 600 2.25 30.16 -3.88
N HIS A 601 1.76 29.07 -4.47
CA HIS A 601 0.61 28.94 -5.39
C HIS A 601 0.85 29.15 -6.90
N ALA A 602 0.82 28.03 -7.65
CA ALA A 602 0.42 27.95 -9.06
C ALA A 602 1.13 28.92 -10.03
N MET A 603 2.43 29.16 -9.84
CA MET A 603 3.24 29.93 -10.80
C MET A 603 3.36 29.18 -12.12
N PRO A 604 3.13 29.81 -13.28
CA PRO A 604 3.33 29.15 -14.57
C PRO A 604 4.81 28.82 -14.78
N LEU A 605 5.12 27.64 -15.32
CA LEU A 605 6.49 27.16 -15.52
C LEU A 605 7.37 28.16 -16.32
N ASN A 606 6.75 28.89 -17.26
CA ASN A 606 7.44 29.89 -18.08
C ASN A 606 7.95 31.09 -17.28
N GLU A 607 7.39 31.39 -16.10
CA GLU A 607 7.95 32.41 -15.22
C GLU A 607 9.07 31.86 -14.33
N LEU A 608 9.02 30.55 -14.04
CA LEU A 608 10.05 29.87 -13.27
C LEU A 608 11.34 29.70 -14.08
N ILE A 609 11.22 29.35 -15.37
CA ILE A 609 12.32 29.24 -16.33
C ILE A 609 11.96 30.06 -17.58
N PRO A 610 12.24 31.38 -17.59
CA PRO A 610 11.88 32.28 -18.71
C PRO A 610 12.53 31.92 -20.04
N ASP A 611 13.76 31.40 -19.99
CA ASP A 611 14.56 31.04 -21.16
C ASP A 611 14.27 29.60 -21.64
N LEU A 612 13.17 28.98 -21.21
CA LEU A 612 12.81 27.62 -21.62
C LEU A 612 12.35 27.62 -23.09
N ASP A 613 13.00 26.82 -23.92
CA ASP A 613 12.56 26.64 -25.32
C ASP A 613 11.19 25.95 -25.33
N LYS A 614 10.15 26.73 -25.67
CA LYS A 614 8.75 26.27 -25.69
C LYS A 614 8.51 25.14 -26.67
N ASN A 615 9.18 25.16 -27.83
CA ASN A 615 8.99 24.13 -28.86
C ASN A 615 9.65 22.82 -28.42
N GLN A 616 10.85 22.92 -27.84
CA GLN A 616 11.58 21.77 -27.32
C GLN A 616 10.84 21.15 -26.12
N PHE A 617 10.27 21.98 -25.24
CA PHE A 617 9.50 21.51 -24.08
C PHE A 617 8.15 20.89 -24.48
N ALA A 618 7.44 21.45 -25.47
CA ALA A 618 6.20 20.87 -25.98
C ALA A 618 6.43 19.46 -26.57
N SER A 619 7.50 19.29 -27.36
CA SER A 619 7.89 17.98 -27.90
C SER A 619 8.25 16.97 -26.79
N LEU A 620 8.85 17.44 -25.69
CA LEU A 620 9.10 16.60 -24.52
C LEU A 620 7.79 16.11 -23.89
N LEU A 621 6.81 16.99 -23.68
CA LEU A 621 5.52 16.61 -23.12
C LEU A 621 4.76 15.62 -24.00
N GLU A 622 4.79 15.78 -25.32
CA GLU A 622 4.23 14.79 -26.26
C GLU A 622 4.91 13.43 -26.12
N THR A 623 6.24 13.42 -26.01
CA THR A 623 7.01 12.17 -25.81
C THR A 623 6.67 11.51 -24.48
N VAL A 624 6.55 12.29 -23.39
CA VAL A 624 6.14 11.77 -22.07
C VAL A 624 4.74 11.19 -22.11
N ASN A 625 3.82 11.80 -22.85
CA ASN A 625 2.45 11.28 -22.96
C ASN A 625 2.38 9.95 -23.73
N GLN A 626 3.32 9.68 -24.63
CA GLN A 626 3.38 8.42 -25.37
C GLN A 626 4.14 7.32 -24.62
N VAL A 627 5.25 7.65 -23.94
CA VAL A 627 6.22 6.67 -23.41
C VAL A 627 6.33 6.68 -21.87
N GLY A 628 5.76 7.68 -21.20
CA GLY A 628 5.78 7.86 -19.74
C GLY A 628 6.98 8.65 -19.19
N PHE A 629 8.07 8.78 -19.97
CA PHE A 629 9.25 9.57 -19.62
C PHE A 629 9.88 10.21 -20.87
N SER A 630 10.61 11.31 -20.70
CA SER A 630 11.32 11.98 -21.80
C SER A 630 12.83 11.73 -21.79
N LYS A 631 13.45 11.84 -22.97
CA LYS A 631 14.91 12.01 -23.07
C LYS A 631 15.33 13.32 -22.41
N SER A 632 16.53 13.32 -21.82
CA SER A 632 17.08 14.53 -21.22
C SER A 632 17.44 15.55 -22.29
N VAL A 633 16.96 16.78 -22.13
CA VAL A 633 17.29 17.92 -22.99
C VAL A 633 18.28 18.82 -22.28
N GLU A 634 19.31 19.26 -22.98
CA GLU A 634 20.34 20.15 -22.45
C GLU A 634 20.16 21.54 -23.05
N GLN A 635 20.04 22.56 -22.19
CA GLN A 635 19.93 23.94 -22.62
C GLN A 635 20.75 24.86 -21.72
N PHE A 636 21.23 25.96 -22.30
CA PHE A 636 21.83 27.04 -21.54
C PHE A 636 20.74 28.00 -21.07
N VAL A 637 20.68 28.26 -19.76
CA VAL A 637 19.72 29.19 -19.19
C VAL A 637 20.44 30.48 -18.84
N GLY A 638 20.07 31.55 -19.55
CA GLY A 638 20.75 32.82 -19.54
C GLY A 638 20.68 33.53 -18.20
N PHE A 639 19.52 33.52 -17.54
CA PHE A 639 19.34 34.23 -16.27
C PHE A 639 20.18 33.66 -15.11
N ILE A 640 20.37 32.33 -15.04
CA ILE A 640 21.27 31.70 -14.07
C ILE A 640 22.69 31.50 -14.58
N LYS A 641 22.97 31.80 -15.86
CA LYS A 641 24.24 31.57 -16.57
C LYS A 641 24.77 30.14 -16.39
N ARG A 642 23.89 29.15 -16.45
CA ARG A 642 24.23 27.73 -16.25
C ARG A 642 23.67 26.86 -17.36
N TRP A 643 24.38 25.79 -17.66
CA TRP A 643 23.86 24.70 -18.48
C TRP A 643 23.08 23.74 -17.60
N ILE A 644 21.82 23.50 -17.97
CA ILE A 644 20.96 22.56 -17.26
C ILE A 644 20.55 21.41 -18.18
N SER A 645 20.36 20.23 -17.59
CA SER A 645 19.72 19.09 -18.21
C SER A 645 18.33 18.90 -17.60
N LEU A 646 17.31 18.88 -18.44
CA LEU A 646 15.90 18.73 -18.09
C LEU A 646 15.41 17.34 -18.47
N ARG A 647 14.80 16.63 -17.54
CA ARG A 647 14.09 15.36 -17.80
C ARG A 647 12.69 15.46 -17.23
N VAL A 648 11.69 15.05 -18.01
CA VAL A 648 10.28 15.14 -17.62
C VAL A 648 9.69 13.74 -17.55
N PHE A 649 8.87 13.47 -16.55
CA PHE A 649 8.14 12.22 -16.38
C PHE A 649 6.73 12.48 -15.88
N LYS A 650 5.82 11.55 -16.14
CA LYS A 650 4.42 11.67 -15.72
C LYS A 650 4.26 11.32 -14.25
N SER A 651 3.58 12.17 -13.48
CA SER A 651 3.27 11.95 -12.05
C SER A 651 1.81 12.29 -11.78
N GLY A 652 1.01 11.29 -11.37
CA GLY A 652 -0.41 11.48 -11.04
C GLY A 652 -1.20 12.22 -12.13
N THR A 653 -1.65 13.43 -11.82
CA THR A 653 -2.44 14.32 -12.68
C THR A 653 -1.61 15.35 -13.46
N GLY A 654 -0.28 15.34 -13.34
CA GLY A 654 0.62 16.33 -13.95
C GLY A 654 1.95 15.73 -14.41
N TYR A 655 3.02 16.51 -14.31
CA TYR A 655 4.37 16.12 -14.71
C TYR A 655 5.39 16.52 -13.65
N THR A 656 6.46 15.76 -13.56
CA THR A 656 7.62 16.09 -12.72
C THR A 656 8.83 16.32 -13.60
N ILE A 657 9.56 17.40 -13.32
CA ILE A 657 10.73 17.87 -14.04
C ILE A 657 11.94 17.73 -13.11
N LEU A 658 12.92 16.95 -13.55
CA LEU A 658 14.24 16.85 -12.95
C LEU A 658 15.20 17.82 -13.66
N ILE A 659 15.88 18.66 -12.89
CA ILE A 659 16.82 19.68 -13.36
C ILE A 659 18.20 19.37 -12.80
N LYS A 660 19.18 19.13 -13.69
CA LYS A 660 20.56 18.84 -13.31
C LYS A 660 21.53 19.89 -13.84
N ASP A 661 22.42 20.39 -12.99
CA ASP A 661 23.51 21.28 -13.43
C ASP A 661 24.59 20.49 -14.16
N ILE A 662 24.83 20.83 -15.41
CA ILE A 662 25.88 20.23 -16.25
C ILE A 662 26.95 21.24 -16.68
N THR A 663 26.96 22.43 -16.08
CA THR A 663 27.86 23.55 -16.42
C THR A 663 29.32 23.14 -16.31
N LYS A 664 29.71 22.46 -15.23
CA LYS A 664 31.10 21.99 -15.04
C LYS A 664 31.54 21.07 -16.19
N ARG A 665 30.68 20.15 -16.61
CA ARG A 665 30.95 19.21 -17.71
C ARG A 665 31.08 19.95 -19.04
N LYS A 666 30.19 20.91 -19.32
CA LYS A 666 30.23 21.72 -20.55
C LYS A 666 31.47 22.61 -20.60
N ASN A 667 31.82 23.28 -19.50
CA ASN A 667 33.03 24.10 -19.42
C ASN A 667 34.30 23.27 -19.64
N GLN A 668 34.44 22.13 -18.96
CA GLN A 668 35.58 21.23 -19.15
C GLN A 668 35.71 20.75 -20.60
N SER A 669 34.58 20.45 -21.26
CA SER A 669 34.61 20.06 -22.68
C SER A 669 35.06 21.22 -23.56
N SER A 670 34.54 22.42 -23.32
CA SER A 670 34.92 23.64 -24.05
C SER A 670 36.40 23.99 -23.86
N ASP A 671 36.91 23.89 -22.63
CA ASP A 671 38.31 24.17 -22.30
C ASP A 671 39.25 23.19 -23.02
N LEU A 672 38.89 21.90 -23.06
CA LEU A 672 39.65 20.89 -23.81
C LEU A 672 39.65 21.17 -25.32
N TYR A 673 38.51 21.54 -25.90
CA TYR A 673 38.44 21.91 -27.33
C TYR A 673 39.30 23.13 -27.64
N MET A 674 39.29 24.15 -26.77
CA MET A 674 40.11 25.34 -26.91
C MET A 674 41.59 25.02 -26.79
N LEU A 675 42.00 24.22 -25.79
CA LEU A 675 43.39 23.80 -25.61
C LEU A 675 43.90 22.95 -26.78
N ASN A 676 43.12 21.97 -27.24
CA ASN A 676 43.48 21.18 -28.42
C ASN A 676 43.60 22.06 -29.67
N SER A 677 42.65 22.98 -29.89
CA SER A 677 42.72 23.91 -31.03
C SER A 677 43.96 24.81 -30.96
N ALA A 678 44.33 25.27 -29.76
CA ALA A 678 45.54 26.05 -29.57
C ALA A 678 46.81 25.24 -29.89
N ILE A 679 46.92 24.01 -29.37
CA ILE A 679 48.09 23.13 -29.61
C ILE A 679 48.24 22.78 -31.10
N GLU A 680 47.13 22.52 -31.78
CA GLU A 680 47.13 22.19 -33.22
C GLU A 680 47.51 23.38 -34.12
N GLN A 681 47.42 24.62 -33.63
CA GLN A 681 47.82 25.83 -34.36
C GLN A 681 49.27 26.27 -34.08
N ILE A 682 49.95 25.65 -33.11
CA ILE A 682 51.36 25.95 -32.80
C ILE A 682 52.25 25.51 -33.96
N ARG A 683 53.20 26.37 -34.35
CA ARG A 683 54.14 26.11 -35.47
C ARG A 683 55.31 25.20 -35.06
N GLU A 684 55.69 25.21 -33.79
CA GLU A 684 56.66 24.27 -33.25
C GLU A 684 56.13 22.84 -33.28
N VAL A 685 57.03 21.89 -33.54
CA VAL A 685 56.72 20.47 -33.50
C VAL A 685 56.54 20.06 -32.03
N ILE A 686 55.34 19.63 -31.67
CA ILE A 686 55.03 19.14 -30.32
C ILE A 686 54.82 17.64 -30.40
N MET A 687 55.55 16.92 -29.55
CA MET A 687 55.44 15.47 -29.41
C MET A 687 55.29 15.11 -27.93
N VAL A 688 54.46 14.13 -27.63
CA VAL A 688 54.41 13.48 -26.32
C VAL A 688 54.88 12.05 -26.50
N THR A 689 55.77 11.59 -25.64
CA THR A 689 56.36 10.23 -25.71
C THR A 689 56.26 9.53 -24.35
N ASN A 690 56.26 8.19 -24.37
CA ASN A 690 56.47 7.38 -23.17
C ASN A 690 57.88 7.59 -22.58
N ASP A 691 58.08 7.25 -21.30
CA ASP A 691 59.43 7.13 -20.74
C ASP A 691 60.28 6.14 -21.56
N ILE A 692 61.56 6.48 -21.75
CA ILE A 692 62.56 5.63 -22.39
C ILE A 692 62.70 4.28 -21.65
N ARG A 693 62.41 4.26 -20.34
CA ARG A 693 62.47 3.05 -19.51
C ARG A 693 61.18 2.21 -19.55
N ASN A 694 60.17 2.61 -20.32
CA ASN A 694 58.93 1.84 -20.44
C ASN A 694 59.20 0.48 -21.09
N THR A 695 58.70 -0.61 -20.48
CA THR A 695 58.95 -1.99 -20.92
C THR A 695 58.14 -2.42 -22.13
N LYS A 696 57.00 -1.78 -22.42
CA LYS A 696 56.16 -2.13 -23.58
C LYS A 696 56.59 -1.39 -24.83
N ASP A 697 56.57 -0.05 -24.78
CA ASP A 697 56.87 0.83 -25.91
C ASP A 697 57.84 1.94 -25.47
N PRO A 698 59.15 1.63 -25.33
CA PRO A 698 60.14 2.60 -24.86
C PRO A 698 60.21 3.77 -25.82
N PHE A 699 60.00 4.98 -25.28
CA PHE A 699 60.01 6.23 -26.05
C PHE A 699 58.98 6.28 -27.19
N GLY A 700 57.92 5.46 -27.14
CA GLY A 700 56.85 5.48 -28.14
C GLY A 700 56.06 6.79 -28.15
N LEU A 701 55.72 7.30 -29.33
CA LEU A 701 54.92 8.51 -29.53
C LEU A 701 53.46 8.31 -29.11
N LEU A 702 52.96 9.21 -28.27
CA LEU A 702 51.59 9.21 -27.75
C LEU A 702 50.71 10.28 -28.37
N TYR A 703 51.30 11.43 -28.70
CA TYR A 703 50.60 12.55 -29.32
C TYR A 703 51.59 13.34 -30.17
N VAL A 704 51.09 13.88 -31.28
CA VAL A 704 51.79 14.85 -32.13
C VAL A 704 50.79 15.88 -32.64
N ASN A 705 51.22 17.14 -32.80
CA ASN A 705 50.41 18.18 -33.42
C ASN A 705 50.58 18.21 -34.95
N SER A 706 49.75 19.00 -35.63
CA SER A 706 49.80 19.21 -37.09
C SER A 706 51.18 19.65 -37.63
N ALA A 707 51.96 20.41 -36.85
CA ALA A 707 53.31 20.84 -37.23
C ALA A 707 54.27 19.65 -37.38
N PHE A 708 54.13 18.60 -36.57
CA PHE A 708 54.90 17.36 -36.73
C PHE A 708 54.61 16.67 -38.07
N GLU A 709 53.33 16.59 -38.47
CA GLU A 709 52.95 15.96 -39.74
C GLU A 709 53.56 16.72 -40.93
N THR A 710 53.56 18.04 -40.85
CA THR A 710 54.19 18.92 -41.84
C THR A 710 55.70 18.73 -41.87
N PHE A 711 56.34 18.59 -40.71
CA PHE A 711 57.78 18.39 -40.58
C PHE A 711 58.25 17.02 -41.11
N VAL A 712 57.51 15.95 -40.81
CA VAL A 712 57.89 14.57 -41.20
C VAL A 712 57.34 14.19 -42.58
N GLY A 713 56.35 14.92 -43.10
CA GLY A 713 55.72 14.66 -44.39
C GLY A 713 54.85 13.39 -44.42
N GLN A 714 54.46 12.89 -43.25
CA GLN A 714 53.63 11.68 -43.09
C GLN A 714 52.56 11.93 -42.02
N GLY A 715 51.36 11.38 -42.23
CA GLY A 715 50.26 11.51 -41.27
C GLY A 715 50.56 10.88 -39.91
N ARG A 716 50.05 11.48 -38.84
CA ARG A 716 50.30 11.11 -37.45
C ARG A 716 49.98 9.66 -37.10
N ASP A 717 48.95 9.08 -37.73
CA ASP A 717 48.50 7.71 -37.46
C ASP A 717 49.58 6.67 -37.77
N LYS A 718 50.52 6.99 -38.68
CA LYS A 718 51.67 6.12 -38.99
C LYS A 718 52.78 6.18 -37.94
N TRP A 719 52.78 7.21 -37.09
CA TRP A 719 53.84 7.50 -36.13
C TRP A 719 53.44 7.25 -34.67
N LEU A 720 52.15 7.27 -34.34
CA LEU A 720 51.67 6.91 -33.01
C LEU A 720 52.12 5.49 -32.62
N GLY A 721 52.64 5.34 -31.41
CA GLY A 721 53.25 4.12 -30.87
C GLY A 721 54.69 3.87 -31.33
N ARG A 722 55.18 4.53 -32.38
CA ARG A 722 56.55 4.34 -32.87
C ARG A 722 57.55 5.18 -32.09
N ASN A 723 58.79 4.72 -32.08
CA ASN A 723 59.90 5.42 -31.44
C ASN A 723 60.48 6.49 -32.40
N PRO A 724 60.46 7.80 -32.04
CA PRO A 724 60.99 8.88 -32.87
C PRO A 724 62.52 8.99 -32.84
N TYR A 725 63.24 8.02 -32.28
CA TYR A 725 64.69 8.02 -32.13
C TYR A 725 65.44 8.45 -33.39
N HIS A 726 65.05 7.94 -34.57
CA HIS A 726 65.68 8.26 -35.85
C HIS A 726 65.50 9.70 -36.32
N LEU A 727 64.50 10.41 -35.78
CA LEU A 727 64.29 11.83 -36.05
C LEU A 727 65.26 12.72 -35.27
N ILE A 728 65.89 12.22 -34.20
CA ILE A 728 66.79 13.02 -33.36
C ILE A 728 68.23 12.49 -33.44
N HIS A 729 68.41 11.18 -33.35
CA HIS A 729 69.73 10.55 -33.34
C HIS A 729 70.40 10.60 -34.73
N GLY A 730 71.65 11.08 -34.77
CA GLY A 730 72.43 11.23 -36.00
C GLY A 730 72.12 12.50 -36.80
N ARG A 731 71.08 13.25 -36.41
CA ARG A 731 70.68 14.53 -37.01
C ARG A 731 71.13 15.75 -36.20
N ILE A 732 71.61 15.53 -34.97
CA ILE A 732 72.20 16.56 -34.10
C ILE A 732 73.59 16.11 -33.62
N PRO A 733 74.49 17.03 -33.22
CA PRO A 733 75.79 16.70 -32.65
C PRO A 733 75.69 15.74 -31.45
N THR A 734 76.57 14.74 -31.41
CA THR A 734 76.57 13.67 -30.39
C THR A 734 76.62 14.21 -28.96
N ARG A 735 77.30 15.33 -28.73
CA ARG A 735 77.36 16.00 -27.42
C ARG A 735 75.97 16.46 -26.95
N HIS A 736 75.21 17.11 -27.83
CA HIS A 736 73.86 17.62 -27.53
C HIS A 736 72.85 16.50 -27.42
N TYR A 737 72.98 15.44 -28.23
CA TYR A 737 72.18 14.23 -28.08
C TYR A 737 72.36 13.57 -26.70
N ARG A 738 73.61 13.47 -26.21
CA ARG A 738 73.88 12.96 -24.85
C ARG A 738 73.25 13.83 -23.76
N GLN A 739 73.17 15.15 -23.94
CA GLN A 739 72.48 16.03 -23.01
C GLN A 739 70.96 15.77 -22.96
N LEU A 740 70.33 15.52 -24.11
CA LEU A 740 68.93 15.13 -24.16
C LEU A 740 68.69 13.79 -23.43
N LEU A 741 69.54 12.79 -23.67
CA LEU A 741 69.48 11.49 -22.97
C LEU A 741 69.59 11.62 -21.45
N VAL A 742 70.50 12.48 -20.97
CA VAL A 742 70.60 12.77 -19.53
C VAL A 742 69.29 13.35 -19.00
N GLY A 743 68.63 14.26 -19.73
CA GLY A 743 67.34 14.84 -19.35
C GLY A 743 66.20 13.82 -19.28
N PHE A 744 66.13 12.93 -20.27
CA PHE A 744 65.17 11.83 -20.25
C PHE A 744 65.40 10.88 -19.07
N LEU A 745 66.66 10.51 -18.78
CA LEU A 745 66.95 9.59 -17.68
C LEU A 745 66.77 10.24 -16.31
N SER A 746 67.18 11.50 -16.14
CA SER A 746 67.11 12.22 -14.87
C SER A 746 65.72 12.77 -14.55
N HIS A 747 64.77 12.70 -15.48
CA HIS A 747 63.43 13.29 -15.34
C HIS A 747 63.51 14.78 -15.01
N GLN A 748 64.37 15.51 -15.71
CA GLN A 748 64.51 16.95 -15.59
C GLN A 748 64.13 17.65 -16.89
N LYS A 749 63.59 18.86 -16.74
CA LYS A 749 63.34 19.75 -17.88
C LYS A 749 64.69 20.25 -18.42
N ILE A 750 64.97 20.00 -19.70
CA ILE A 750 66.22 20.41 -20.35
C ILE A 750 65.88 21.08 -21.68
N LEU A 751 66.51 22.23 -21.94
CA LEU A 751 66.52 22.90 -23.23
C LEU A 751 67.91 22.75 -23.86
N VAL A 752 67.97 22.22 -25.07
CA VAL A 752 69.20 22.07 -25.83
C VAL A 752 69.08 22.90 -27.11
N LYS A 753 69.96 23.89 -27.24
CA LYS A 753 70.12 24.68 -28.45
C LYS A 753 71.17 24.03 -29.33
N THR A 754 70.81 23.69 -30.56
CA THR A 754 71.70 22.97 -31.47
C THR A 754 71.40 23.26 -32.93
N GLU A 755 72.00 22.50 -33.84
CA GLU A 755 71.77 22.57 -35.27
C GLU A 755 71.25 21.19 -35.67
N TYR A 756 70.21 21.19 -36.49
CA TYR A 756 69.56 20.01 -37.01
C TYR A 756 69.94 19.81 -38.48
N GLU A 757 70.47 18.64 -38.79
CA GLU A 757 70.91 18.26 -40.13
C GLU A 757 69.71 17.74 -40.94
N ILE A 758 69.11 18.59 -41.79
CA ILE A 758 68.03 18.16 -42.69
C ILE A 758 68.59 17.26 -43.79
N ASN A 759 69.74 17.65 -44.36
CA ASN A 759 70.53 16.90 -45.33
C ASN A 759 72.03 17.15 -45.04
N PRO A 760 72.97 16.33 -45.56
CA PRO A 760 74.40 16.46 -45.28
C PRO A 760 74.97 17.88 -45.53
N ASP A 761 74.41 18.59 -46.50
CA ASP A 761 74.82 19.94 -46.90
C ASP A 761 73.99 21.08 -46.26
N ASN A 762 72.96 20.77 -45.47
CA ASN A 762 72.03 21.76 -44.93
C ASN A 762 71.72 21.53 -43.44
N LYS A 763 72.29 22.39 -42.59
CA LYS A 763 72.09 22.41 -41.14
C LYS A 763 71.35 23.68 -40.73
N VAL A 764 70.32 23.51 -39.92
CA VAL A 764 69.43 24.61 -39.52
C VAL A 764 69.45 24.74 -37.99
N PRO A 765 69.57 25.95 -37.42
CA PRO A 765 69.51 26.12 -35.98
C PRO A 765 68.15 25.65 -35.42
N CYS A 766 68.17 24.97 -34.28
CA CYS A 766 66.98 24.47 -33.61
C CYS A 766 67.11 24.46 -32.09
N ASP A 767 65.98 24.59 -31.41
CA ASP A 767 65.84 24.44 -29.97
C ASP A 767 64.99 23.19 -29.67
N ILE A 768 65.53 22.29 -28.85
CA ILE A 768 64.82 21.08 -28.40
C ILE A 768 64.58 21.18 -26.89
N LEU A 769 63.32 21.34 -26.51
CA LEU A 769 62.89 21.33 -25.11
C LEU A 769 62.31 19.97 -24.77
N ILE A 770 62.82 19.36 -23.70
CA ILE A 770 62.23 18.18 -23.07
C ILE A 770 61.66 18.60 -21.72
N SER A 771 60.42 18.24 -21.45
CA SER A 771 59.77 18.42 -20.16
C SER A 771 59.09 17.13 -19.72
N PRO A 772 59.54 16.48 -18.64
CA PRO A 772 58.82 15.34 -18.06
C PRO A 772 57.50 15.81 -17.44
N PHE A 773 56.48 14.96 -17.53
CA PHE A 773 55.24 15.10 -16.77
C PHE A 773 54.67 13.72 -16.44
N LEU A 774 53.82 13.67 -15.42
CA LEU A 774 53.11 12.44 -15.06
C LEU A 774 51.75 12.44 -15.76
N ASP A 775 51.49 11.46 -16.61
CA ASP A 775 50.13 11.23 -17.11
C ASP A 775 49.31 10.61 -15.97
N THR A 776 48.39 11.39 -15.41
CA THR A 776 47.55 10.98 -14.27
C THR A 776 46.55 9.89 -14.63
N ALA A 777 46.15 9.75 -15.90
CA ALA A 777 45.23 8.72 -16.35
C ALA A 777 45.93 7.36 -16.50
N ARG A 778 47.20 7.37 -16.96
CA ARG A 778 48.01 6.16 -17.13
C ARG A 778 48.95 5.85 -15.95
N ASN A 779 49.05 6.77 -14.99
CA ASN A 779 50.00 6.75 -13.89
C ASN A 779 51.43 6.41 -14.35
N ALA A 780 51.84 7.01 -15.47
CA ALA A 780 53.11 6.70 -16.13
C ALA A 780 53.88 7.99 -16.47
N PRO A 781 55.20 8.03 -16.24
CA PRO A 781 56.03 9.15 -16.66
C PRO A 781 56.04 9.27 -18.18
N CYS A 782 55.78 10.47 -18.68
CA CYS A 782 55.79 10.82 -20.08
C CYS A 782 56.69 12.04 -20.31
N PHE A 783 57.12 12.25 -21.54
CA PHE A 783 57.91 13.41 -21.93
C PHE A 783 57.20 14.22 -23.00
N LEU A 784 57.02 15.51 -22.72
CA LEU A 784 56.68 16.52 -23.71
C LEU A 784 57.98 16.99 -24.37
N ILE A 785 58.06 16.86 -25.69
CA ILE A 785 59.17 17.32 -26.51
C ILE A 785 58.64 18.44 -27.40
N VAL A 786 59.21 19.62 -27.28
CA VAL A 786 58.94 20.76 -28.16
C VAL A 786 60.18 20.99 -29.00
N PHE A 787 60.04 20.85 -30.31
CA PHE A 787 61.09 20.98 -31.28
C PHE A 787 60.82 22.20 -32.16
N ARG A 788 61.68 23.21 -32.02
CA ARG A 788 61.57 24.49 -32.73
C ARG A 788 62.72 24.61 -33.71
N VAL A 789 62.42 24.63 -35.01
CA VAL A 789 63.40 24.90 -36.06
C VAL A 789 63.31 26.39 -36.41
N PHE A 790 64.46 27.05 -36.51
CA PHE A 790 64.53 28.44 -36.97
C PHE A 790 64.89 28.44 -38.45
N GLU A 791 63.94 28.77 -39.31
CA GLU A 791 64.26 29.07 -40.71
C GLU A 791 65.13 30.34 -40.75
N ASN A 792 66.19 30.32 -41.58
CA ASN A 792 67.07 31.47 -41.80
C ASN A 792 66.37 32.62 -42.53
#